data_AF-A0A7N0T911-F1
#
_entry.id   AF-A0A7N0T911-F1
#
_cell.length_a   1.000
_cell.length_b   1.000
_cell.length_c   1.000
_cell.angle_alpha   90.00
_cell.angle_beta   90.00
_cell.angle_gamma   90.00
#
_symmetry.space_group_name_H-M   'P 1'
#
loop_
_entity.id
_entity.type
_entity.pdbx_description
1 polymer ?
#
loop_
_entity_poly.entity_id
_entity_poly.type
_entity_poly.pdbx_seq_one_letter_code
_entity_poly.pdbx_strand_id
1 'polypeptide(L)'
;MQARADALPNQPGANGGALGDKYNVVAAEALARKAQKLSIVEAVPIYEQLVATYPTVAKFWKQYVEAYMAVNNDDAVKQIFSRCLLGCQHLLLWRCYIRFIRKVNDRRGVEGQEETRKAYDFMLSYVGGDIGSGPVWMEYITFLKTLPALNPQEKSHRMTALRKVYQRAVVTPMHHVDQLWKDYENFENSVSRALAKSLISEYQQKCNSARAVYRELKKFVDEIDWNMLAVPPAGSHKEEMQWIAWKRFLAFEKGNPQRIDNLSADKRIVYTYEQCLMYLYHYPDVWYDYATWCARAGSVDLAVKVFQRAVKALPESEMLRYAYAELEESRGAIQAAKKIYEALLQECDNASGLAHIQFIRFLRRTEGLEAARKYFIDARKSPNCTYHVYVAYAKMAFCLDKEPKVAHNVFEAGIKIFMHEPGYILEYADFLSRLNDDRNSRALFERALSSLPPEKSDEVWKAFVRFEQQYGDLNSILKVEQRRKEALAREDGSSATESSLQDVVSRYSFMDIWPCSSKDLEHLSRQELLNKDVNKKVEKPALFNGNGHSGASGLSLTKNSTPAANISYPEASQTTIYGARQTPGNNSSSLNVNIETRSTNDLDKLLKSAPAVAMFLKNLPVVEGPAPDVDVLLSILLQSNLPPRPTGGSGNTQMPAFSAPVGSDRGTRDSQSGKRKQRDRQEDDETTTIQSAPLPKDIFKIRQIQKIQKARSATSQTGSASAASYGSASVSLYSGERSGSTS
;
A
#
# COMPACT_ATOMS: atom_id res chain seq x y z
N MET A 1 -30.65 33.79 -34.70
CA MET A 1 -29.37 34.02 -35.39
C MET A 1 -28.39 34.63 -34.40
N GLN A 2 -27.25 33.96 -34.19
CA GLN A 2 -26.00 34.41 -33.55
C GLN A 2 -26.05 35.31 -32.31
N ALA A 3 -25.75 34.70 -31.14
CA ALA A 3 -25.09 35.36 -30.03
C ALA A 3 -23.63 34.87 -29.97
N ARG A 4 -22.70 35.81 -30.05
CA ARG A 4 -21.24 35.63 -29.94
C ARG A 4 -20.85 35.26 -28.52
N ALA A 5 -19.94 34.31 -28.42
CA ALA A 5 -19.20 33.92 -27.23
C ALA A 5 -18.11 34.94 -26.92
N ASP A 6 -17.94 35.28 -25.64
CA ASP A 6 -16.74 35.94 -25.12
C ASP A 6 -16.18 35.16 -23.93
N ALA A 7 -14.84 35.16 -23.92
CA ALA A 7 -13.89 34.29 -23.24
C ALA A 7 -13.93 34.27 -21.69
N LEU A 8 -13.68 33.07 -21.14
CA LEU A 8 -13.18 32.85 -19.78
C LEU A 8 -11.65 33.07 -19.74
N PRO A 9 -11.08 33.57 -18.62
CA PRO A 9 -9.66 33.91 -18.55
C PRO A 9 -8.75 32.69 -18.35
N ASN A 10 -7.57 32.79 -18.97
CA ASN A 10 -6.46 31.85 -19.08
C ASN A 10 -6.04 31.13 -17.79
N GLN A 11 -5.74 29.83 -17.94
CA GLN A 11 -4.87 29.08 -17.03
C GLN A 11 -3.42 29.58 -17.14
N PRO A 12 -2.67 29.73 -16.02
CA PRO A 12 -1.23 29.94 -16.10
C PRO A 12 -0.51 28.59 -16.22
N GLY A 13 0.19 28.42 -17.34
CA GLY A 13 1.09 27.30 -17.60
C GLY A 13 2.33 27.30 -16.71
N ALA A 14 2.93 26.11 -16.65
CA ALA A 14 4.16 25.80 -15.94
C ALA A 14 5.31 26.76 -16.29
N ASN A 15 5.76 27.52 -15.30
CA ASN A 15 7.11 28.07 -15.25
C ASN A 15 7.54 28.15 -13.78
N GLY A 16 8.54 27.35 -13.43
CA GLY A 16 9.17 27.34 -12.12
C GLY A 16 9.91 28.66 -11.89
N GLY A 17 9.40 29.50 -11.00
CA GLY A 17 10.01 30.76 -10.62
C GLY A 17 9.06 31.66 -9.84
N ALA A 18 9.04 31.50 -8.51
CA ALA A 18 8.50 32.45 -7.53
C ALA A 18 7.00 32.82 -7.60
N LEU A 19 6.10 31.83 -7.59
CA LEU A 19 4.74 32.02 -7.03
C LEU A 19 4.79 31.71 -5.53
N GLY A 20 4.36 32.65 -4.69
CA GLY A 20 4.25 32.45 -3.24
C GLY A 20 3.44 31.20 -2.90
N ASP A 21 3.84 30.51 -1.83
CA ASP A 21 3.15 29.33 -1.31
C ASP A 21 1.63 29.57 -1.22
N LYS A 22 0.87 28.91 -2.11
CA LYS A 22 -0.59 29.02 -2.22
C LYS A 22 -1.28 28.78 -0.88
N TYR A 23 -0.69 27.92 -0.05
CA TYR A 23 -1.26 27.51 1.24
C TYR A 23 -0.61 28.21 2.43
N ASN A 24 0.01 29.39 2.21
CA ASN A 24 0.62 30.17 3.29
C ASN A 24 -0.43 30.64 4.32
N VAL A 25 -0.44 29.96 5.48
CA VAL A 25 -1.39 30.18 6.58
C VAL A 25 -1.34 31.61 7.10
N VAL A 26 -0.15 32.18 7.29
CA VAL A 26 0.03 33.53 7.85
C VAL A 26 -0.57 34.59 6.92
N ALA A 27 -0.32 34.45 5.61
CA ALA A 27 -0.88 35.33 4.60
C ALA A 27 -2.40 35.21 4.53
N ALA A 28 -2.94 33.99 4.51
CA ALA A 28 -4.38 33.74 4.49
C ALA A 28 -5.10 34.36 5.70
N GLU A 29 -4.55 34.19 6.89
CA GLU A 29 -5.10 34.80 8.10
C GLU A 29 -5.03 36.33 8.10
N ALA A 30 -3.92 36.90 7.58
CA ALA A 30 -3.77 38.35 7.46
C ALA A 30 -4.80 38.92 6.47
N LEU A 31 -5.03 38.25 5.34
CA LEU A 31 -6.06 38.60 4.37
C LEU A 31 -7.46 38.54 4.98
N ALA A 32 -7.77 37.48 5.73
CA ALA A 32 -9.05 37.35 6.43
C ALA A 32 -9.28 38.50 7.44
N ARG A 33 -8.25 38.85 8.23
CA ARG A 33 -8.31 39.99 9.17
C ARG A 33 -8.47 41.33 8.45
N LYS A 34 -7.85 41.49 7.27
CA LYS A 34 -8.00 42.70 6.44
C LYS A 34 -9.42 42.79 5.89
N ALA A 35 -9.97 41.71 5.32
CA ALA A 35 -11.29 41.68 4.72
C ALA A 35 -12.42 42.08 5.69
N GLN A 36 -12.30 41.73 6.98
CA GLN A 36 -13.26 42.13 8.01
C GLN A 36 -13.36 43.66 8.22
N LYS A 37 -12.34 44.42 7.83
CA LYS A 37 -12.27 45.89 8.00
C LYS A 37 -12.68 46.65 6.73
N LEU A 38 -12.89 45.95 5.62
CA LEU A 38 -13.20 46.55 4.33
C LEU A 38 -14.72 46.62 4.09
N SER A 39 -15.11 47.41 3.10
CA SER A 39 -16.48 47.39 2.59
C SER A 39 -16.81 46.03 1.95
N ILE A 40 -18.09 45.67 1.86
CA ILE A 40 -18.50 44.39 1.26
C ILE A 40 -17.98 44.24 -0.18
N VAL A 41 -17.95 45.32 -0.96
CA VAL A 41 -17.50 45.33 -2.36
C VAL A 41 -16.03 44.94 -2.48
N GLU A 42 -15.19 45.44 -1.57
CA GLU A 42 -13.75 45.16 -1.55
C GLU A 42 -13.42 43.84 -0.84
N ALA A 43 -14.26 43.41 0.10
CA ALA A 43 -14.05 42.18 0.88
C ALA A 43 -14.42 40.91 0.10
N VAL A 44 -15.43 40.97 -0.79
CA VAL A 44 -15.93 39.81 -1.55
C VAL A 44 -14.83 39.11 -2.35
N PRO A 45 -14.00 39.78 -3.16
CA PRO A 45 -12.92 39.12 -3.90
C PRO A 45 -11.94 38.39 -2.98
N ILE A 46 -11.65 38.96 -1.81
CA ILE A 46 -10.75 38.36 -0.82
C ILE A 46 -11.38 37.11 -0.21
N TYR A 47 -12.67 37.16 0.16
CA TYR A 47 -13.37 35.99 0.68
C TYR A 47 -13.49 34.88 -0.37
N GLU A 48 -13.81 35.20 -1.62
CA GLU A 48 -13.87 34.23 -2.71
C GLU A 48 -12.50 33.55 -2.94
N GLN A 49 -11.40 34.30 -2.89
CA GLN A 49 -10.05 33.74 -2.93
C GLN A 49 -9.77 32.79 -1.74
N LEU A 50 -10.14 33.22 -0.53
CA LEU A 50 -9.91 32.43 0.70
C LEU A 50 -10.71 31.12 0.68
N VAL A 51 -12.00 31.15 0.32
CA VAL A 51 -12.84 29.95 0.31
C VAL A 51 -12.56 29.02 -0.87
N ALA A 52 -12.05 29.56 -1.99
CA ALA A 52 -11.55 28.74 -3.08
C ALA A 52 -10.25 27.99 -2.71
N THR A 53 -9.40 28.60 -1.90
CA THR A 53 -8.14 27.99 -1.43
C THR A 53 -8.36 27.05 -0.25
N TYR A 54 -9.25 27.44 0.68
CA TYR A 54 -9.55 26.74 1.92
C TYR A 54 -11.05 26.41 2.03
N PRO A 55 -11.58 25.48 1.21
CA PRO A 55 -13.01 25.22 1.11
C PRO A 55 -13.62 24.64 2.39
N THR A 56 -12.82 24.02 3.26
CA THR A 56 -13.27 23.42 4.52
C THR A 56 -13.14 24.34 5.73
N VAL A 57 -12.57 25.54 5.60
CA VAL A 57 -12.31 26.39 6.78
C VAL A 57 -13.56 27.19 7.16
N ALA A 58 -14.25 26.71 8.20
CA ALA A 58 -15.49 27.30 8.70
C ALA A 58 -15.36 28.78 9.10
N LYS A 59 -14.18 29.18 9.59
CA LYS A 59 -13.87 30.56 9.99
C LYS A 59 -14.07 31.54 8.83
N PHE A 60 -13.54 31.22 7.65
CA PHE A 60 -13.63 32.10 6.48
C PHE A 60 -15.05 32.17 5.93
N TRP A 61 -15.74 31.03 5.83
CA TRP A 61 -17.16 31.00 5.46
C TRP A 61 -18.04 31.81 6.40
N LYS A 62 -17.83 31.68 7.72
CA LYS A 62 -18.58 32.45 8.72
C LYS A 62 -18.34 33.95 8.57
N GLN A 63 -17.10 34.39 8.42
CA GLN A 63 -16.77 35.80 8.20
C GLN A 63 -17.42 36.34 6.94
N TYR A 64 -17.42 35.55 5.86
CA TYR A 64 -18.04 35.93 4.60
C TYR A 64 -19.56 36.09 4.71
N VAL A 65 -20.23 35.13 5.36
CA VAL A 65 -21.67 35.21 5.65
C VAL A 65 -21.98 36.41 6.54
N GLU A 66 -21.23 36.61 7.62
CA GLU A 66 -21.46 37.71 8.57
C GLU A 66 -21.31 39.09 7.91
N ALA A 67 -20.40 39.23 6.93
CA ALA A 67 -20.25 40.45 6.14
C ALA A 67 -21.53 40.78 5.34
N TYR A 68 -22.16 39.80 4.68
CA TYR A 68 -23.42 40.00 3.98
C TYR A 68 -24.63 40.16 4.91
N MET A 69 -24.61 39.49 6.07
CA MET A 69 -25.64 39.70 7.10
C MET A 69 -25.61 41.12 7.67
N ALA A 70 -24.44 41.75 7.76
CA ALA A 70 -24.27 43.12 8.25
C ALA A 70 -24.88 44.17 7.30
N VAL A 71 -24.85 43.90 5.98
CA VAL A 71 -25.50 44.74 4.96
C VAL A 71 -26.95 44.33 4.66
N ASN A 72 -27.52 43.39 5.44
CA ASN A 72 -28.88 42.86 5.27
C ASN A 72 -29.19 42.32 3.86
N ASN A 73 -28.20 41.71 3.19
CA ASN A 73 -28.42 41.04 1.91
C ASN A 73 -28.73 39.55 2.12
N ASP A 74 -29.99 39.25 2.39
CA ASP A 74 -30.43 37.89 2.76
C ASP A 74 -30.29 36.88 1.61
N ASP A 75 -30.42 37.32 0.37
CA ASP A 75 -30.30 36.44 -0.80
C ASP A 75 -28.86 35.99 -1.03
N ALA A 76 -27.88 36.90 -0.89
CA ALA A 76 -26.47 36.55 -0.92
C ALA A 76 -26.11 35.57 0.22
N VAL A 77 -26.64 35.79 1.43
CA VAL A 77 -26.43 34.89 2.57
C VAL A 77 -26.94 33.47 2.28
N LYS A 78 -28.15 33.34 1.71
CA LYS A 78 -28.70 32.03 1.31
C LYS A 78 -27.83 31.33 0.25
N GLN A 79 -27.33 32.09 -0.74
CA GLN A 79 -26.44 31.56 -1.78
C GLN A 79 -25.10 31.09 -1.22
N ILE A 80 -24.55 31.77 -0.21
CA ILE A 80 -23.30 31.33 0.43
C ILE A 80 -23.56 30.06 1.25
N PHE A 81 -24.64 30.01 2.03
CA PHE A 81 -24.97 28.80 2.80
C PHE A 81 -25.20 27.57 1.91
N SER A 82 -25.82 27.73 0.73
CA SER A 82 -26.01 26.60 -0.20
C SER A 82 -24.69 26.03 -0.73
N ARG A 83 -23.62 26.85 -0.79
CA ARG A 83 -22.27 26.42 -1.19
C ARG A 83 -21.51 25.69 -0.09
N CYS A 84 -21.64 26.14 1.17
CA CYS A 84 -20.73 25.70 2.24
C CYS A 84 -21.35 24.78 3.30
N LEU A 85 -22.65 24.87 3.58
CA LEU A 85 -23.23 24.29 4.81
C LEU A 85 -23.09 22.77 4.92
N LEU A 86 -23.26 22.06 3.81
CA LEU A 86 -23.10 20.59 3.75
C LEU A 86 -21.65 20.15 3.53
N GLY A 87 -20.83 20.99 2.88
CA GLY A 87 -19.42 20.71 2.62
C GLY A 87 -18.50 21.00 3.83
N CYS A 88 -18.95 21.84 4.75
CA CYS A 88 -18.22 22.31 5.92
C CYS A 88 -19.09 22.12 7.18
N GLN A 89 -19.13 20.89 7.71
CA GLN A 89 -20.01 20.50 8.82
C GLN A 89 -19.52 20.95 10.21
N HIS A 90 -19.15 22.22 10.33
CA HIS A 90 -18.61 22.78 11.58
C HIS A 90 -19.66 23.53 12.38
N LEU A 91 -19.68 23.30 13.70
CA LEU A 91 -20.68 23.89 14.59
C LEU A 91 -20.76 25.43 14.49
N LEU A 92 -19.62 26.12 14.34
CA LEU A 92 -19.58 27.58 14.18
C LEU A 92 -20.42 28.10 13.01
N LEU A 93 -20.37 27.42 11.86
CA LEU A 93 -21.10 27.82 10.66
C LEU A 93 -22.60 27.55 10.82
N TRP A 94 -22.94 26.38 11.39
CA TRP A 94 -24.33 26.01 11.66
C TRP A 94 -25.00 26.90 12.71
N ARG A 95 -24.27 27.37 13.73
CA ARG A 95 -24.78 28.39 14.67
C ARG A 95 -25.03 29.72 13.97
N CYS A 96 -24.18 30.11 13.01
CA CYS A 96 -24.42 31.29 12.18
C CYS A 96 -25.68 31.12 11.32
N TYR A 97 -25.89 29.94 10.74
CA TYR A 97 -27.08 29.59 9.97
C TYR A 97 -28.36 29.72 10.79
N ILE A 98 -28.43 29.12 11.98
CA ILE A 98 -29.63 29.25 12.83
C ILE A 98 -29.89 30.69 13.26
N ARG A 99 -28.84 31.46 13.56
CA ARG A 99 -28.98 32.89 13.87
C ARG A 99 -29.61 33.66 12.72
N PHE A 100 -29.18 33.38 11.48
CA PHE A 100 -29.76 33.96 10.28
C PHE A 100 -31.23 33.55 10.09
N ILE A 101 -31.54 32.26 10.16
CA ILE A 101 -32.91 31.75 9.97
C ILE A 101 -33.87 32.38 10.99
N ARG A 102 -33.46 32.46 12.26
CA ARG A 102 -34.25 33.14 13.30
C ARG A 102 -34.51 34.60 12.94
N LYS A 103 -33.47 35.37 12.61
CA LYS A 103 -33.60 36.79 12.21
C LYS A 103 -34.59 36.99 11.07
N VAL A 104 -34.53 36.14 10.04
CA VAL A 104 -35.41 36.22 8.86
C VAL A 104 -36.86 35.84 9.22
N ASN A 105 -37.04 34.87 10.11
CA ASN A 105 -38.34 34.30 10.44
C ASN A 105 -39.03 34.93 11.65
N ASP A 106 -38.35 35.76 12.44
CA ASP A 106 -38.90 36.40 13.64
C ASP A 106 -40.19 37.21 13.35
N ARG A 107 -40.32 37.78 12.14
CA ARG A 107 -41.49 38.59 11.73
C ARG A 107 -42.60 37.81 11.02
N ARG A 108 -42.39 36.51 10.75
CA ARG A 108 -43.31 35.66 9.95
C ARG A 108 -44.32 34.89 10.80
N GLY A 109 -44.44 35.20 12.08
CA GLY A 109 -45.42 34.59 12.98
C GLY A 109 -45.28 33.07 13.08
N VAL A 110 -46.41 32.34 13.04
CA VAL A 110 -46.46 30.87 13.23
C VAL A 110 -45.71 30.11 12.12
N GLU A 111 -45.79 30.59 10.88
CA GLU A 111 -45.06 29.98 9.75
C GLU A 111 -43.54 30.10 9.95
N GLY A 112 -43.07 31.28 10.37
CA GLY A 112 -41.66 31.50 10.70
C GLY A 112 -41.17 30.65 11.88
N GLN A 113 -42.02 30.43 12.90
CA GLN A 113 -41.72 29.54 14.02
C GLN A 113 -41.56 28.09 13.56
N GLU A 114 -42.45 27.60 12.70
CA GLU A 114 -42.38 26.23 12.18
C GLU A 114 -41.15 26.02 11.29
N GLU A 115 -40.78 26.99 10.46
CA GLU A 115 -39.53 26.94 9.70
C GLU A 115 -38.29 26.97 10.59
N THR A 116 -38.30 27.79 11.64
CA THR A 116 -37.20 27.84 12.63
C THR A 116 -37.06 26.51 13.34
N ARG A 117 -38.17 25.86 13.70
CA ARG A 117 -38.19 24.51 14.28
C ARG A 117 -37.57 23.48 13.33
N LYS A 118 -37.98 23.49 12.05
CA LYS A 118 -37.40 22.63 11.00
C LYS A 118 -35.91 22.88 10.82
N ALA A 119 -35.47 24.14 10.91
CA ALA A 119 -34.05 24.49 10.80
C ALA A 119 -33.22 23.93 11.97
N TYR A 120 -33.73 23.98 13.20
CA TYR A 120 -33.09 23.32 14.35
C TYR A 120 -33.01 21.81 14.17
N ASP A 121 -34.11 21.15 13.77
CA ASP A 121 -34.13 19.71 13.52
C ASP A 121 -33.11 19.33 12.42
N PHE A 122 -33.03 20.15 11.37
CA PHE A 122 -32.06 20.01 10.28
C PHE A 122 -30.62 20.17 10.78
N MET A 123 -30.29 21.25 11.50
CA MET A 123 -28.95 21.45 12.09
C MET A 123 -28.54 20.29 12.98
N LEU A 124 -29.41 19.86 13.89
CA LEU A 124 -29.13 18.79 14.85
C LEU A 124 -29.02 17.41 14.17
N SER A 125 -29.50 17.24 12.94
CA SER A 125 -29.27 16.03 12.16
C SER A 125 -27.82 15.89 11.67
N TYR A 126 -27.09 17.00 11.50
CA TYR A 126 -25.68 17.01 11.07
C TYR A 126 -24.71 17.23 12.23
N VAL A 127 -24.89 18.31 13.00
CA VAL A 127 -23.94 18.71 14.06
C VAL A 127 -24.44 18.46 15.48
N GLY A 128 -25.58 17.77 15.63
CA GLY A 128 -26.15 17.49 16.96
C GLY A 128 -25.33 16.50 17.78
N GLY A 129 -24.43 15.73 17.16
CA GLY A 129 -23.49 14.82 17.82
C GLY A 129 -22.15 15.46 18.20
N ASP A 130 -21.93 16.73 17.86
CA ASP A 130 -20.70 17.45 18.19
C ASP A 130 -20.55 17.64 19.71
N ILE A 131 -19.33 17.53 20.22
CA ILE A 131 -19.04 17.73 21.65
C ILE A 131 -19.44 19.14 22.12
N GLY A 132 -19.33 20.13 21.25
CA GLY A 132 -19.69 21.52 21.44
C GLY A 132 -21.18 21.83 21.29
N SER A 133 -22.02 20.87 20.92
CA SER A 133 -23.42 21.13 20.54
C SER A 133 -24.37 21.45 21.71
N GLY A 134 -23.96 21.22 22.97
CA GLY A 134 -24.80 21.43 24.16
C GLY A 134 -25.57 22.76 24.21
N PRO A 135 -24.92 23.92 23.97
CA PRO A 135 -25.62 25.21 23.87
C PRO A 135 -26.71 25.26 22.80
N VAL A 136 -26.53 24.59 21.66
CA VAL A 136 -27.53 24.55 20.58
C VAL A 136 -28.77 23.79 21.03
N TRP A 137 -28.59 22.66 21.73
CA TRP A 137 -29.71 21.93 22.32
C TRP A 137 -30.48 22.77 23.34
N MET A 138 -29.78 23.49 24.21
CA MET A 138 -30.40 24.39 25.18
C MET A 138 -31.14 25.56 24.51
N GLU A 139 -30.56 26.15 23.47
CA GLU A 139 -31.20 27.20 22.64
C GLU A 139 -32.48 26.67 21.98
N TYR A 140 -32.46 25.45 21.43
CA TYR A 140 -33.64 24.83 20.81
C TYR A 140 -34.74 24.49 21.83
N ILE A 141 -34.37 23.93 22.99
CA ILE A 141 -35.31 23.66 24.09
C ILE A 141 -35.97 24.96 24.57
N THR A 142 -35.19 26.02 24.72
CA THR A 142 -35.69 27.35 25.10
C THR A 142 -36.67 27.87 24.05
N PHE A 143 -36.32 27.78 22.77
CA PHE A 143 -37.21 28.15 21.68
C PHE A 143 -38.54 27.38 21.72
N LEU A 144 -38.50 26.05 21.87
CA LEU A 144 -39.72 25.24 21.96
C LEU A 144 -40.60 25.60 23.17
N LYS A 145 -40.01 25.99 24.31
CA LYS A 145 -40.75 26.48 25.48
C LYS A 145 -41.46 27.81 25.21
N THR A 146 -40.88 28.68 24.38
CA THR A 146 -41.46 29.99 24.04
C THR A 146 -42.60 29.92 23.03
N LEU A 147 -42.77 28.81 22.31
CA LEU A 147 -43.85 28.66 21.33
C LEU A 147 -45.23 28.78 22.00
N PRO A 148 -46.16 29.55 21.42
CA PRO A 148 -47.51 29.70 21.97
C PRO A 148 -48.23 28.35 21.96
N ALA A 149 -48.96 28.08 23.03
CA ALA A 149 -49.79 26.87 23.16
C ALA A 149 -51.07 27.27 23.89
N LEU A 150 -52.05 27.76 23.11
CA LEU A 150 -53.30 28.30 23.62
C LEU A 150 -54.24 27.15 23.98
N ASN A 151 -54.25 26.10 23.15
CA ASN A 151 -55.17 24.97 23.29
C ASN A 151 -54.53 23.81 24.06
N PRO A 152 -55.31 23.00 24.81
CA PRO A 152 -54.79 21.80 25.49
C PRO A 152 -54.07 20.81 24.55
N GLN A 153 -54.54 20.69 23.31
CA GLN A 153 -53.89 19.85 22.29
C GLN A 153 -52.51 20.38 21.90
N GLU A 154 -52.37 21.69 21.68
CA GLU A 154 -51.08 22.32 21.36
C GLU A 154 -50.09 22.21 22.52
N LYS A 155 -50.59 22.35 23.76
CA LYS A 155 -49.77 22.13 24.97
C LYS A 155 -49.24 20.70 24.99
N SER A 156 -50.07 19.70 24.71
CA SER A 156 -49.67 18.28 24.63
C SER A 156 -48.63 18.03 23.52
N HIS A 157 -48.84 18.58 22.33
CA HIS A 157 -47.89 18.48 21.21
C HIS A 157 -46.54 19.11 21.57
N ARG A 158 -46.54 20.29 22.19
CA ARG A 158 -45.32 20.97 22.64
C ARG A 158 -44.57 20.16 23.69
N MET A 159 -45.27 19.58 24.67
CA MET A 159 -44.64 18.70 25.67
C MET A 159 -44.04 17.45 25.01
N THR A 160 -44.71 16.87 24.02
CA THR A 160 -44.21 15.72 23.27
C THR A 160 -42.95 16.09 22.46
N ALA A 161 -42.93 17.25 21.81
CA ALA A 161 -41.77 17.74 21.09
C ALA A 161 -40.58 18.00 22.03
N LEU A 162 -40.81 18.69 23.15
CA LEU A 162 -39.79 18.93 24.18
C LEU A 162 -39.21 17.64 24.72
N ARG A 163 -40.05 16.65 25.03
CA ARG A 163 -39.61 15.32 25.49
C ARG A 163 -38.68 14.66 24.49
N LYS A 164 -39.04 14.64 23.21
CA LYS A 164 -38.20 14.06 22.14
C LYS A 164 -36.83 14.74 22.06
N VAL A 165 -36.78 16.07 22.17
CA VAL A 165 -35.53 16.83 22.12
C VAL A 165 -34.67 16.56 23.34
N TYR A 166 -35.23 16.59 24.55
CA TYR A 166 -34.49 16.25 25.76
C TYR A 166 -33.94 14.82 25.72
N GLN A 167 -34.78 13.84 25.37
CA GLN A 167 -34.38 12.43 25.30
C GLN A 167 -33.23 12.20 24.32
N ARG A 168 -33.18 12.93 23.22
CA ARG A 168 -32.06 12.89 22.27
C ARG A 168 -30.81 13.63 22.78
N ALA A 169 -30.99 14.74 23.48
CA ALA A 169 -29.89 15.53 24.03
C ALA A 169 -29.16 14.79 25.18
N VAL A 170 -29.91 14.21 26.13
CA VAL A 170 -29.31 13.58 27.35
C VAL A 170 -28.53 12.30 27.07
N VAL A 171 -28.71 11.69 25.89
CA VAL A 171 -27.97 10.50 25.45
C VAL A 171 -26.78 10.83 24.54
N THR A 172 -26.55 12.10 24.23
CA THR A 172 -25.43 12.54 23.39
C THR A 172 -24.21 12.90 24.25
N PRO A 173 -23.01 12.37 23.98
CA PRO A 173 -21.80 12.73 24.70
C PRO A 173 -21.29 14.14 24.34
N MET A 174 -21.73 15.15 25.09
CA MET A 174 -21.42 16.56 24.79
C MET A 174 -21.25 17.39 26.06
N HIS A 175 -20.74 18.62 25.91
CA HIS A 175 -20.75 19.61 26.97
C HIS A 175 -22.19 19.86 27.48
N HIS A 176 -22.31 20.25 28.76
CA HIS A 176 -23.59 20.53 29.42
C HIS A 176 -24.56 19.34 29.55
N VAL A 177 -24.13 18.09 29.31
CA VAL A 177 -24.97 16.89 29.50
C VAL A 177 -25.57 16.81 30.90
N ASP A 178 -24.83 17.23 31.93
CA ASP A 178 -25.32 17.26 33.32
C ASP A 178 -26.43 18.30 33.55
N GLN A 179 -26.32 19.46 32.92
CA GLN A 179 -27.34 20.50 32.99
C GLN A 179 -28.62 20.05 32.27
N LEU A 180 -28.46 19.51 31.06
CA LEU A 180 -29.57 18.98 30.26
C LEU A 180 -30.29 17.83 30.98
N TRP A 181 -29.57 16.98 31.72
CA TRP A 181 -30.17 15.94 32.55
C TRP A 181 -31.03 16.51 33.66
N LYS A 182 -30.51 17.47 34.44
CA LYS A 182 -31.28 18.15 35.50
C LYS A 182 -32.54 18.82 34.94
N ASP A 183 -32.40 19.47 33.78
CA ASP A 183 -33.53 20.13 33.11
C ASP A 183 -34.55 19.12 32.57
N TYR A 184 -34.13 17.92 32.19
CA TYR A 184 -35.01 16.83 31.79
C TYR A 184 -35.78 16.24 32.97
N GLU A 185 -35.12 16.00 34.11
CA GLU A 185 -35.77 15.54 35.34
C GLU A 185 -36.82 16.54 35.82
N ASN A 186 -36.48 17.83 35.85
CA ASN A 186 -37.41 18.89 36.20
C ASN A 186 -38.60 18.95 35.23
N PHE A 187 -38.34 18.80 33.93
CA PHE A 187 -39.37 18.77 32.91
C PHE A 187 -40.34 17.60 33.10
N GLU A 188 -39.87 16.36 33.21
CA GLU A 188 -40.77 15.20 33.36
C GLU A 188 -41.58 15.26 34.66
N ASN A 189 -40.97 15.71 35.77
CA ASN A 189 -41.67 15.91 37.03
C ASN A 189 -42.75 17.01 36.94
N SER A 190 -42.55 18.02 36.10
CA SER A 190 -43.54 19.08 35.85
C SER A 190 -44.70 18.62 34.95
N VAL A 191 -44.47 17.66 34.05
CA VAL A 191 -45.51 17.15 33.15
C VAL A 191 -46.36 16.07 33.82
N SER A 192 -45.73 15.07 34.43
CA SER A 192 -46.42 14.02 35.20
C SER A 192 -45.48 13.30 36.14
N ARG A 193 -45.63 13.52 37.45
CA ARG A 193 -44.82 12.81 38.47
C ARG A 193 -44.97 11.28 38.41
N ALA A 194 -46.15 10.80 38.01
CA ALA A 194 -46.43 9.36 37.91
C ALA A 194 -45.60 8.70 36.78
N LEU A 195 -45.51 9.35 35.62
CA LEU A 195 -44.74 8.86 34.47
C LEU A 195 -43.25 9.20 34.57
N ALA A 196 -42.88 10.27 35.29
CA ALA A 196 -41.51 10.73 35.42
C ALA A 196 -40.59 9.63 35.97
N LYS A 197 -41.04 8.88 36.98
CA LYS A 197 -40.20 7.86 37.63
C LYS A 197 -39.73 6.77 36.66
N SER A 198 -40.61 6.28 35.78
CA SER A 198 -40.24 5.23 34.82
C SER A 198 -39.35 5.78 33.71
N LEU A 199 -39.70 6.93 33.13
CA LEU A 199 -38.92 7.56 32.05
C LEU A 199 -37.52 7.98 32.50
N ILE A 200 -37.40 8.61 33.67
CA ILE A 200 -36.12 9.01 34.25
C ILE A 200 -35.26 7.78 34.52
N SER A 201 -35.83 6.72 35.11
CA SER A 201 -35.11 5.46 35.37
C SER A 201 -34.58 4.82 34.09
N GLU A 202 -35.36 4.81 33.01
CA GLU A 202 -34.93 4.27 31.72
C GLU A 202 -33.77 5.08 31.11
N TYR A 203 -33.88 6.40 31.10
CA TYR A 203 -32.88 7.27 30.47
C TYR A 203 -31.64 7.54 31.34
N GLN A 204 -31.71 7.29 32.65
CA GLN A 204 -30.59 7.45 33.57
C GLN A 204 -29.39 6.59 33.15
N GLN A 205 -29.62 5.33 32.80
CA GLN A 205 -28.58 4.40 32.34
C GLN A 205 -27.91 4.92 31.05
N LYS A 206 -28.73 5.38 30.08
CA LYS A 206 -28.28 5.92 28.80
C LYS A 206 -27.48 7.22 28.98
N CYS A 207 -27.93 8.10 29.87
CA CYS A 207 -27.24 9.34 30.21
C CYS A 207 -25.92 9.07 30.95
N ASN A 208 -25.88 8.11 31.86
CA ASN A 208 -24.65 7.71 32.54
C ASN A 208 -23.60 7.18 31.54
N SER A 209 -24.01 6.40 30.55
CA SER A 209 -23.15 5.99 29.43
C SER A 209 -22.64 7.20 28.64
N ALA A 210 -23.53 8.14 28.27
CA ALA A 210 -23.16 9.36 27.56
C ALA A 210 -22.15 10.22 28.34
N ARG A 211 -22.32 10.35 29.67
CA ARG A 211 -21.39 11.04 30.57
C ARG A 211 -20.02 10.38 30.60
N ALA A 212 -19.96 9.06 30.70
CA ALA A 212 -18.71 8.32 30.72
C ALA A 212 -17.93 8.53 29.41
N VAL A 213 -18.61 8.36 28.27
CA VAL A 213 -18.03 8.58 26.94
C VAL A 213 -17.60 10.02 26.75
N TYR A 214 -18.37 11.01 27.21
CA TYR A 214 -17.99 12.43 27.14
C TYR A 214 -16.66 12.70 27.87
N ARG A 215 -16.45 12.13 29.06
CA ARG A 215 -15.20 12.31 29.82
C ARG A 215 -13.98 11.75 29.09
N GLU A 216 -14.15 10.64 28.37
CA GLU A 216 -13.08 10.05 27.57
C GLU A 216 -12.87 10.82 26.27
N LEU A 217 -13.95 11.12 25.55
CA LEU A 217 -13.97 11.90 24.31
C LEU A 217 -13.22 13.23 24.47
N LYS A 218 -13.46 13.93 25.58
CA LYS A 218 -12.79 15.20 25.89
C LYS A 218 -11.27 15.09 25.83
N LYS A 219 -10.68 13.97 26.28
CA LYS A 219 -9.22 13.77 26.27
C LYS A 219 -8.65 13.76 24.86
N PHE A 220 -9.38 13.21 23.89
CA PHE A 220 -8.95 13.19 22.48
C PHE A 220 -9.19 14.54 21.80
N VAL A 221 -10.33 15.16 22.06
CA VAL A 221 -10.70 16.48 21.51
C VAL A 221 -9.75 17.59 21.98
N ASP A 222 -9.29 17.52 23.24
CA ASP A 222 -8.35 18.49 23.81
C ASP A 222 -6.94 18.42 23.17
N GLU A 223 -6.57 17.30 22.52
CA GLU A 223 -5.30 17.15 21.79
C GLU A 223 -5.34 17.79 20.39
N ILE A 224 -6.53 18.11 19.88
CA ILE A 224 -6.75 18.63 18.52
C ILE A 224 -6.66 20.16 18.51
N ASP A 225 -5.87 20.69 17.56
CA ASP A 225 -5.79 22.13 17.28
C ASP A 225 -6.90 22.54 16.30
N TRP A 226 -8.03 22.97 16.87
CA TRP A 226 -9.19 23.43 16.12
C TRP A 226 -8.96 24.72 15.30
N ASN A 227 -7.80 25.39 15.45
CA ASN A 227 -7.42 26.57 14.66
C ASN A 227 -6.50 26.24 13.48
N MET A 228 -6.08 24.98 13.32
CA MET A 228 -5.27 24.55 12.19
C MET A 228 -6.04 24.72 10.87
N LEU A 229 -5.38 25.25 9.84
CA LEU A 229 -5.92 25.30 8.49
C LEU A 229 -5.56 24.02 7.73
N ALA A 230 -6.45 23.57 6.85
CA ALA A 230 -6.15 22.47 5.95
C ALA A 230 -5.09 22.89 4.93
N VAL A 231 -3.92 22.29 5.03
CA VAL A 231 -2.78 22.48 4.11
C VAL A 231 -2.21 21.12 3.68
N PRO A 232 -1.57 21.02 2.51
CA PRO A 232 -0.82 19.84 2.11
C PRO A 232 0.25 19.46 3.14
N PRO A 233 0.55 18.17 3.34
CA PRO A 233 1.55 17.73 4.31
C PRO A 233 2.93 18.30 3.95
N ALA A 234 3.49 19.12 4.85
CA ALA A 234 4.84 19.68 4.71
C ALA A 234 5.89 18.88 5.52
N GLY A 235 5.45 17.89 6.31
CA GLY A 235 6.32 17.08 7.16
C GLY A 235 6.74 17.79 8.44
N SER A 236 5.96 18.78 8.89
CA SER A 236 6.26 19.45 10.15
C SER A 236 5.84 18.59 11.35
N HIS A 237 6.60 18.68 12.44
CA HIS A 237 6.28 17.93 13.66
C HIS A 237 4.87 18.25 14.21
N LYS A 238 4.43 19.51 14.10
CA LYS A 238 3.08 19.91 14.53
C LYS A 238 1.99 19.21 13.72
N GLU A 239 2.15 19.12 12.40
CA GLU A 239 1.22 18.40 11.51
C GLU A 239 1.17 16.92 11.83
N GLU A 240 2.33 16.28 12.01
CA GLU A 240 2.40 14.86 12.38
C GLU A 240 1.67 14.56 13.70
N MET A 241 1.89 15.40 14.71
CA MET A 241 1.20 15.26 16.00
C MET A 241 -0.33 15.42 15.86
N GLN A 242 -0.79 16.36 15.03
CA GLN A 242 -2.22 16.53 14.76
C GLN A 242 -2.79 15.34 13.97
N TRP A 243 -2.06 14.81 13.01
CA TRP A 243 -2.44 13.60 12.29
C TRP A 243 -2.59 12.41 13.24
N ILE A 244 -1.64 12.20 14.17
CA ILE A 244 -1.71 11.14 15.19
C ILE A 244 -2.92 11.33 16.10
N ALA A 245 -3.18 12.56 16.57
CA ALA A 245 -4.32 12.87 17.42
C ALA A 245 -5.65 12.53 16.74
N TRP A 246 -5.82 12.91 15.46
CA TRP A 246 -6.99 12.56 14.67
C TRP A 246 -7.16 11.05 14.45
N LYS A 247 -6.07 10.32 14.17
CA LYS A 247 -6.13 8.85 14.03
C LYS A 247 -6.52 8.16 15.34
N ARG A 248 -6.01 8.64 16.48
CA ARG A 248 -6.41 8.14 17.81
C ARG A 248 -7.89 8.42 18.09
N PHE A 249 -8.38 9.61 17.75
CA PHE A 249 -9.79 9.94 17.91
C PHE A 249 -10.70 9.08 17.02
N LEU A 250 -10.35 8.88 15.75
CA LEU A 250 -11.07 7.99 14.85
C LEU A 250 -11.10 6.55 15.35
N ALA A 251 -9.97 6.05 15.89
CA ALA A 251 -9.91 4.71 16.48
C ALA A 251 -10.82 4.57 17.71
N PHE A 252 -10.88 5.62 18.56
CA PHE A 252 -11.80 5.67 19.69
C PHE A 252 -13.27 5.56 19.25
N GLU A 253 -13.70 6.36 18.27
CA GLU A 253 -15.09 6.31 17.78
C GLU A 253 -15.42 4.98 17.08
N LYS A 254 -14.50 4.41 16.30
CA LYS A 254 -14.63 3.06 15.72
C LYS A 254 -14.79 1.97 16.78
N GLY A 255 -14.27 2.19 17.99
CA GLY A 255 -14.43 1.28 19.13
C GLY A 255 -15.85 1.23 19.70
N ASN A 256 -16.77 2.09 19.24
CA ASN A 256 -18.14 2.22 19.75
C ASN A 256 -18.17 2.29 21.30
N PRO A 257 -17.54 3.31 21.91
CA PRO A 257 -17.34 3.39 23.35
C PRO A 257 -18.66 3.46 24.13
N GLN A 258 -19.71 4.01 23.51
CA GLN A 258 -21.05 4.12 24.10
C GLN A 258 -21.85 2.81 24.01
N ARG A 259 -21.37 1.82 23.24
CA ARG A 259 -22.03 0.53 22.98
C ARG A 259 -23.46 0.71 22.45
N ILE A 260 -23.61 1.61 21.50
CA ILE A 260 -24.89 1.87 20.81
C ILE A 260 -25.06 0.95 19.61
N ASP A 261 -26.23 0.97 18.99
CA ASP A 261 -26.49 0.21 17.78
C ASP A 261 -25.56 0.62 16.63
N ASN A 262 -25.27 -0.31 15.72
CA ASN A 262 -24.29 -0.11 14.65
C ASN A 262 -24.67 1.08 13.75
N LEU A 263 -25.96 1.29 13.46
CA LEU A 263 -26.38 2.40 12.60
C LEU A 263 -26.08 3.76 13.23
N SER A 264 -26.32 3.90 14.54
CA SER A 264 -25.97 5.11 15.28
C SER A 264 -24.46 5.28 15.46
N ALA A 265 -23.72 4.18 15.68
CA ALA A 265 -22.26 4.20 15.76
C ALA A 265 -21.63 4.61 14.42
N ASP A 266 -22.11 4.07 13.30
CA ASP A 266 -21.64 4.40 11.95
C ASP A 266 -21.84 5.88 11.64
N LYS A 267 -22.97 6.48 12.05
CA LYS A 267 -23.21 7.92 11.91
C LYS A 267 -22.18 8.76 12.68
N ARG A 268 -21.78 8.34 13.89
CA ARG A 268 -20.73 9.02 14.67
C ARG A 268 -19.37 8.90 14.02
N ILE A 269 -19.04 7.70 13.50
CA ILE A 269 -17.76 7.47 12.81
C ILE A 269 -17.69 8.31 11.54
N VAL A 270 -18.75 8.31 10.72
CA VAL A 270 -18.89 9.18 9.54
C VAL A 270 -18.72 10.65 9.93
N TYR A 271 -19.43 11.12 10.96
CA TYR A 271 -19.29 12.50 11.42
C TYR A 271 -17.85 12.84 11.81
N THR A 272 -17.17 11.94 12.52
CA THR A 272 -15.78 12.13 12.95
C THR A 272 -14.81 12.18 11.76
N TYR A 273 -15.06 11.38 10.71
CA TYR A 273 -14.32 11.48 9.46
C TYR A 273 -14.55 12.81 8.75
N GLU A 274 -15.80 13.27 8.68
CA GLU A 274 -16.11 14.57 8.09
C GLU A 274 -15.41 15.70 8.86
N GLN A 275 -15.37 15.65 10.20
CA GLN A 275 -14.60 16.61 11.00
C GLN A 275 -13.10 16.50 10.73
N CYS A 276 -12.54 15.29 10.70
CA CYS A 276 -11.12 15.08 10.41
C CYS A 276 -10.71 15.66 9.05
N LEU A 277 -11.52 15.43 8.02
CA LEU A 277 -11.31 15.96 6.67
C LEU A 277 -11.42 17.48 6.57
N MET A 278 -11.99 18.16 7.57
CA MET A 278 -11.96 19.62 7.62
C MET A 278 -10.54 20.17 7.82
N TYR A 279 -9.70 19.41 8.52
CA TYR A 279 -8.34 19.78 8.92
C TYR A 279 -7.27 19.05 8.11
N LEU A 280 -7.50 17.77 7.79
CA LEU A 280 -6.60 16.92 7.03
C LEU A 280 -7.10 16.69 5.59
N TYR A 281 -7.72 17.72 5.01
CA TYR A 281 -8.34 17.67 3.67
C TYR A 281 -7.37 17.20 2.56
N HIS A 282 -6.10 17.56 2.69
CA HIS A 282 -5.06 17.27 1.71
C HIS A 282 -4.30 15.96 1.94
N TYR A 283 -4.78 15.10 2.85
CA TYR A 283 -4.12 13.86 3.25
C TYR A 283 -4.79 12.65 2.57
N PRO A 284 -4.15 12.03 1.55
CA PRO A 284 -4.76 10.93 0.79
C PRO A 284 -5.12 9.71 1.65
N ASP A 285 -4.32 9.41 2.68
CA ASP A 285 -4.54 8.27 3.57
C ASP A 285 -5.82 8.39 4.40
N VAL A 286 -6.23 9.61 4.75
CA VAL A 286 -7.48 9.86 5.49
C VAL A 286 -8.69 9.60 4.60
N TRP A 287 -8.67 10.09 3.36
CA TRP A 287 -9.70 9.78 2.36
C TRP A 287 -9.82 8.29 2.08
N TYR A 288 -8.68 7.62 1.91
CA TYR A 288 -8.63 6.18 1.66
C TYR A 288 -9.16 5.38 2.86
N ASP A 289 -8.74 5.69 4.09
CA ASP A 289 -9.24 5.01 5.29
C ASP A 289 -10.75 5.22 5.46
N TYR A 290 -11.25 6.43 5.21
CA TYR A 290 -12.68 6.72 5.27
C TYR A 290 -13.49 5.90 4.25
N ALA A 291 -13.10 5.93 2.98
CA ALA A 291 -13.80 5.18 1.94
C ALA A 291 -13.73 3.66 2.16
N THR A 292 -12.57 3.16 2.56
CA THR A 292 -12.35 1.74 2.86
C THR A 292 -13.17 1.29 4.06
N TRP A 293 -13.26 2.11 5.11
CA TRP A 293 -14.14 1.83 6.25
C TRP A 293 -15.60 1.76 5.81
N CYS A 294 -16.09 2.72 5.01
CA CYS A 294 -17.46 2.71 4.48
C CYS A 294 -17.76 1.43 3.68
N ALA A 295 -16.82 1.00 2.82
CA ALA A 295 -16.97 -0.23 2.05
C ALA A 295 -17.03 -1.47 2.96
N ARG A 296 -16.19 -1.54 4.00
CA ARG A 296 -16.18 -2.64 4.98
C ARG A 296 -17.43 -2.67 5.86
N ALA A 297 -18.00 -1.51 6.18
CA ALA A 297 -19.27 -1.37 6.89
C ALA A 297 -20.50 -1.73 6.03
N GLY A 298 -20.31 -2.09 4.74
CA GLY A 298 -21.39 -2.45 3.81
C GLY A 298 -22.00 -1.26 3.07
N SER A 299 -21.52 -0.03 3.31
CA SER A 299 -22.00 1.20 2.68
C SER A 299 -21.19 1.56 1.44
N VAL A 300 -21.21 0.70 0.41
CA VAL A 300 -20.40 0.86 -0.81
C VAL A 300 -20.74 2.14 -1.57
N ASP A 301 -22.02 2.54 -1.64
CA ASP A 301 -22.41 3.78 -2.31
C ASP A 301 -21.84 5.03 -1.61
N LEU A 302 -21.71 4.98 -0.27
CA LEU A 302 -21.04 6.04 0.47
C LEU A 302 -19.54 6.04 0.16
N ALA A 303 -18.90 4.87 0.12
CA ALA A 303 -17.48 4.76 -0.24
C ALA A 303 -17.18 5.37 -1.63
N VAL A 304 -18.05 5.12 -2.62
CA VAL A 304 -17.95 5.73 -3.95
C VAL A 304 -18.06 7.25 -3.88
N LYS A 305 -19.05 7.79 -3.14
CA LYS A 305 -19.20 9.24 -2.95
C LYS A 305 -17.98 9.86 -2.26
N VAL A 306 -17.38 9.16 -1.30
CA VAL A 306 -16.15 9.60 -0.63
C VAL A 306 -14.99 9.65 -1.61
N PHE A 307 -14.77 8.61 -2.42
CA PHE A 307 -13.72 8.63 -3.44
C PHE A 307 -13.93 9.70 -4.51
N GLN A 308 -15.17 9.93 -4.95
CA GLN A 308 -15.49 11.02 -5.89
C GLN A 308 -15.16 12.39 -5.31
N ARG A 309 -15.40 12.60 -4.01
CA ARG A 309 -14.97 13.81 -3.30
C ARG A 309 -13.45 13.87 -3.18
N ALA A 310 -12.80 12.75 -2.88
CA ALA A 310 -11.35 12.67 -2.73
C ALA A 310 -10.59 13.04 -4.02
N VAL A 311 -11.02 12.53 -5.18
CA VAL A 311 -10.40 12.85 -6.48
C VAL A 311 -10.65 14.30 -6.88
N LYS A 312 -11.79 14.89 -6.49
CA LYS A 312 -12.03 16.35 -6.67
C LYS A 312 -11.17 17.20 -5.74
N ALA A 313 -10.96 16.75 -4.50
CA ALA A 313 -10.12 17.43 -3.52
C ALA A 313 -8.63 17.38 -3.91
N LEU A 314 -8.20 16.24 -4.43
CA LEU A 314 -6.80 15.92 -4.72
C LEU A 314 -6.69 15.33 -6.14
N PRO A 315 -6.88 16.17 -7.18
CA PRO A 315 -6.87 15.69 -8.57
C PRO A 315 -5.53 15.06 -8.95
N GLU A 316 -4.42 15.60 -8.47
CA GLU A 316 -3.08 15.09 -8.81
C GLU A 316 -2.74 13.74 -8.14
N SER A 317 -3.56 13.25 -7.21
CA SER A 317 -3.28 12.01 -6.48
C SER A 317 -3.62 10.76 -7.30
N GLU A 318 -2.60 10.22 -7.98
CA GLU A 318 -2.72 8.93 -8.70
C GLU A 318 -3.14 7.79 -7.76
N MET A 319 -2.64 7.78 -6.52
CA MET A 319 -2.94 6.76 -5.50
C MET A 319 -4.44 6.66 -5.21
N LEU A 320 -5.12 7.81 -5.03
CA LEU A 320 -6.57 7.83 -4.77
C LEU A 320 -7.37 7.39 -6.00
N ARG A 321 -6.91 7.73 -7.20
CA ARG A 321 -7.54 7.31 -8.45
C ARG A 321 -7.43 5.79 -8.64
N TYR A 322 -6.27 5.21 -8.35
CA TYR A 322 -6.10 3.75 -8.39
C TYR A 322 -6.97 3.04 -7.36
N ALA A 323 -7.00 3.54 -6.11
CA ALA A 323 -7.87 3.00 -5.07
C ALA A 323 -9.36 3.11 -5.44
N TYR A 324 -9.77 4.21 -6.07
CA TYR A 324 -11.14 4.39 -6.54
C TYR A 324 -11.48 3.41 -7.68
N ALA A 325 -10.58 3.24 -8.64
CA ALA A 325 -10.74 2.28 -9.71
C ALA A 325 -10.80 0.83 -9.20
N GLU A 326 -10.00 0.49 -8.17
CA GLU A 326 -10.05 -0.82 -7.49
C GLU A 326 -11.41 -1.04 -6.81
N LEU A 327 -11.97 -0.02 -6.14
CA LEU A 327 -13.31 -0.12 -5.55
C LEU A 327 -14.37 -0.40 -6.63
N GLU A 328 -14.40 0.38 -7.71
CA GLU A 328 -15.37 0.21 -8.80
C GLU A 328 -15.21 -1.15 -9.50
N GLU A 329 -13.97 -1.62 -9.67
CA GLU A 329 -13.71 -2.95 -10.21
C GLU A 329 -14.20 -4.05 -9.26
N SER A 330 -13.95 -3.93 -7.95
CA SER A 330 -14.31 -4.93 -6.94
C SER A 330 -15.82 -5.17 -6.83
N ARG A 331 -16.64 -4.14 -7.13
CA ARG A 331 -18.10 -4.24 -7.18
C ARG A 331 -18.65 -4.64 -8.55
N GLY A 332 -17.78 -4.90 -9.53
CA GLY A 332 -18.14 -5.29 -10.90
C GLY A 332 -18.48 -4.12 -11.85
N ALA A 333 -18.28 -2.87 -11.44
CA ALA A 333 -18.53 -1.68 -12.26
C ALA A 333 -17.34 -1.38 -13.18
N ILE A 334 -17.00 -2.33 -14.06
CA ILE A 334 -15.79 -2.29 -14.92
C ILE A 334 -15.74 -1.03 -15.78
N GLN A 335 -16.87 -0.59 -16.35
CA GLN A 335 -16.92 0.62 -17.18
C GLN A 335 -16.67 1.90 -16.37
N ALA A 336 -17.09 1.95 -15.10
CA ALA A 336 -16.79 3.07 -14.21
C ALA A 336 -15.29 3.09 -13.87
N ALA A 337 -14.71 1.93 -13.54
CA ALA A 337 -13.27 1.80 -13.32
C ALA A 337 -12.45 2.23 -14.54
N LYS A 338 -12.87 1.84 -15.75
CA LYS A 338 -12.24 2.23 -17.02
C LYS A 338 -12.22 3.74 -17.20
N LYS A 339 -13.35 4.41 -16.99
CA LYS A 339 -13.45 5.88 -17.07
C LYS A 339 -12.49 6.60 -16.12
N ILE A 340 -12.23 6.04 -14.94
CA ILE A 340 -11.27 6.62 -13.98
C ILE A 340 -9.84 6.57 -14.56
N TYR A 341 -9.44 5.44 -15.14
CA TYR A 341 -8.13 5.34 -15.81
C TYR A 341 -8.04 6.25 -17.04
N GLU A 342 -9.09 6.32 -17.86
CA GLU A 342 -9.12 7.21 -19.04
C GLU A 342 -9.01 8.68 -18.64
N ALA A 343 -9.74 9.12 -17.60
CA ALA A 343 -9.62 10.47 -17.06
C ALA A 343 -8.21 10.75 -16.52
N LEU A 344 -7.58 9.79 -15.84
CA LEU A 344 -6.20 9.91 -15.37
C LEU A 344 -5.20 10.12 -16.52
N LEU A 345 -5.45 9.49 -17.66
CA LEU A 345 -4.57 9.60 -18.83
C LEU A 345 -4.82 10.88 -19.65
N GLN A 346 -6.03 11.46 -19.59
CA GLN A 346 -6.40 12.69 -20.31
C GLN A 346 -6.02 13.96 -19.56
N GLU A 347 -6.16 13.97 -18.23
CA GLU A 347 -5.95 15.16 -17.40
C GLU A 347 -4.47 15.44 -17.09
N CYS A 348 -3.61 14.43 -17.23
CA CYS A 348 -2.18 14.61 -17.12
C CYS A 348 -1.63 14.91 -18.53
N ASP A 349 -1.33 16.18 -18.83
CA ASP A 349 -0.63 16.59 -20.06
C ASP A 349 0.64 15.75 -20.32
N ASN A 350 1.20 15.17 -19.24
CA ASN A 350 2.19 14.10 -19.27
C ASN A 350 1.71 12.88 -18.46
N ALA A 351 0.83 12.04 -19.00
CA ALA A 351 0.44 10.79 -18.36
C ALA A 351 1.67 9.96 -17.94
N SER A 352 1.78 9.67 -16.63
CA SER A 352 2.90 8.91 -16.07
C SER A 352 3.02 7.54 -16.74
N GLY A 353 4.25 7.06 -16.94
CA GLY A 353 4.50 5.68 -17.38
C GLY A 353 3.79 4.65 -16.49
N LEU A 354 3.63 4.96 -15.20
CA LEU A 354 2.89 4.12 -14.26
C LEU A 354 1.39 4.05 -14.60
N ALA A 355 0.76 5.18 -14.96
CA ALA A 355 -0.65 5.21 -15.35
C ALA A 355 -0.92 4.34 -16.58
N HIS A 356 -0.05 4.39 -17.59
CA HIS A 356 -0.12 3.48 -18.74
C HIS A 356 0.01 2.01 -18.30
N ILE A 357 0.96 1.67 -17.44
CA ILE A 357 1.16 0.29 -16.94
C ILE A 357 -0.08 -0.21 -16.21
N GLN A 358 -0.65 0.60 -15.30
CA GLN A 358 -1.83 0.18 -14.54
C GLN A 358 -3.06 0.02 -15.44
N PHE A 359 -3.23 0.89 -16.43
CA PHE A 359 -4.35 0.76 -17.36
C PHE A 359 -4.20 -0.47 -18.27
N ILE A 360 -2.99 -0.79 -18.77
CA ILE A 360 -2.73 -2.04 -19.50
C ILE A 360 -3.07 -3.25 -18.63
N ARG A 361 -2.65 -3.26 -17.35
CA ARG A 361 -2.98 -4.33 -16.40
C ARG A 361 -4.48 -4.46 -16.17
N PHE A 362 -5.19 -3.34 -16.11
CA PHE A 362 -6.65 -3.29 -15.97
C PHE A 362 -7.36 -3.85 -17.21
N LEU A 363 -6.98 -3.42 -18.41
CA LEU A 363 -7.56 -3.94 -19.65
C LEU A 363 -7.28 -5.44 -19.79
N ARG A 364 -6.07 -5.90 -19.45
CA ARG A 364 -5.73 -7.33 -19.52
C ARG A 364 -6.61 -8.17 -18.60
N ARG A 365 -6.85 -7.73 -17.36
CA ARG A 365 -7.63 -8.50 -16.36
C ARG A 365 -9.13 -8.43 -16.58
N THR A 366 -9.65 -7.40 -17.24
CA THR A 366 -11.09 -7.18 -17.43
C THR A 366 -11.60 -7.42 -18.85
N GLU A 367 -10.84 -7.01 -19.87
CA GLU A 367 -11.21 -7.09 -21.30
C GLU A 367 -10.34 -8.09 -22.10
N GLY A 368 -9.26 -8.60 -21.49
CA GLY A 368 -8.41 -9.64 -22.06
C GLY A 368 -7.15 -9.12 -22.79
N LEU A 369 -6.42 -10.07 -23.39
CA LEU A 369 -5.10 -9.88 -23.97
C LEU A 369 -5.10 -8.88 -25.14
N GLU A 370 -6.08 -8.99 -26.03
CA GLU A 370 -6.17 -8.17 -27.24
C GLU A 370 -6.42 -6.70 -26.91
N ALA A 371 -7.26 -6.41 -25.92
CA ALA A 371 -7.50 -5.05 -25.45
C ALA A 371 -6.22 -4.42 -24.88
N ALA A 372 -5.49 -5.17 -24.06
CA ALA A 372 -4.20 -4.73 -23.51
C ALA A 372 -3.15 -4.50 -24.60
N ARG A 373 -3.07 -5.38 -25.61
CA ARG A 373 -2.16 -5.24 -26.76
C ARG A 373 -2.47 -4.01 -27.59
N LYS A 374 -3.75 -3.82 -27.94
CA LYS A 374 -4.22 -2.65 -28.70
C LYS A 374 -3.83 -1.36 -27.99
N TYR A 375 -4.08 -1.28 -26.68
CA TYR A 375 -3.75 -0.08 -25.92
C TYR A 375 -2.23 0.10 -25.74
N PHE A 376 -1.45 -0.96 -25.56
CA PHE A 376 0.02 -0.86 -25.53
C PHE A 376 0.58 -0.24 -26.82
N ILE A 377 0.09 -0.64 -27.99
CA ILE A 377 0.51 -0.06 -29.28
C ILE A 377 0.21 1.44 -29.33
N ASP A 378 -0.91 1.87 -28.74
CA ASP A 378 -1.28 3.27 -28.66
C ASP A 378 -0.42 4.05 -27.67
N ALA A 379 -0.21 3.51 -26.46
CA ALA A 379 0.61 4.11 -25.41
C ALA A 379 2.07 4.36 -25.87
N ARG A 380 2.60 3.55 -26.80
CA ARG A 380 3.93 3.74 -27.39
C ARG A 380 4.06 4.99 -28.27
N LYS A 381 2.94 5.53 -28.77
CA LYS A 381 2.92 6.76 -29.57
C LYS A 381 2.94 8.01 -28.70
N SER A 382 2.67 7.87 -27.41
CA SER A 382 2.74 8.98 -26.46
C SER A 382 4.18 9.49 -26.35
N PRO A 383 4.43 10.82 -26.41
CA PRO A 383 5.77 11.39 -26.31
C PRO A 383 6.44 11.09 -24.97
N ASN A 384 5.67 10.79 -23.92
CA ASN A 384 6.14 10.51 -22.56
C ASN A 384 6.18 9.01 -22.22
N CYS A 385 6.16 8.13 -23.22
CA CYS A 385 6.22 6.69 -22.99
C CYS A 385 7.59 6.30 -22.43
N THR A 386 7.64 5.88 -21.15
CA THR A 386 8.89 5.44 -20.52
C THR A 386 9.21 3.98 -20.82
N TYR A 387 10.48 3.59 -20.70
CA TYR A 387 10.93 2.20 -20.89
C TYR A 387 10.17 1.20 -19.99
N HIS A 388 9.73 1.64 -18.81
CA HIS A 388 8.95 0.84 -17.85
C HIS A 388 7.70 0.23 -18.48
N VAL A 389 7.04 0.94 -19.42
CA VAL A 389 5.83 0.45 -20.10
C VAL A 389 6.16 -0.76 -20.97
N TYR A 390 7.28 -0.72 -21.70
CA TYR A 390 7.77 -1.83 -22.51
C TYR A 390 8.13 -3.04 -21.65
N VAL A 391 8.90 -2.82 -20.58
CA VAL A 391 9.31 -3.88 -19.64
C VAL A 391 8.08 -4.53 -19.00
N ALA A 392 7.14 -3.73 -18.51
CA ALA A 392 5.93 -4.24 -17.88
C ALA A 392 5.10 -5.08 -18.86
N TYR A 393 4.90 -4.61 -20.10
CA TYR A 393 4.16 -5.36 -21.11
C TYR A 393 4.87 -6.66 -21.51
N ALA A 394 6.19 -6.62 -21.73
CA ALA A 394 6.98 -7.80 -22.07
C ALA A 394 6.97 -8.85 -20.94
N LYS A 395 7.10 -8.42 -19.67
CA LYS A 395 6.96 -9.30 -18.51
C LYS A 395 5.58 -9.94 -18.41
N MET A 396 4.50 -9.20 -18.71
CA MET A 396 3.15 -9.77 -18.76
C MET A 396 3.03 -10.81 -19.87
N ALA A 397 3.49 -10.49 -21.09
CA ALA A 397 3.47 -11.41 -22.23
C ALA A 397 4.26 -12.70 -21.94
N PHE A 398 5.42 -12.59 -21.27
CA PHE A 398 6.25 -13.74 -20.91
C PHE A 398 5.68 -14.55 -19.76
N CYS A 399 5.40 -13.92 -18.61
CA CYS A 399 5.06 -14.64 -17.38
C CYS A 399 3.59 -15.06 -17.30
N LEU A 400 2.68 -14.28 -17.89
CA LEU A 400 1.23 -14.51 -17.76
C LEU A 400 0.67 -15.14 -19.03
N ASP A 401 1.05 -14.59 -20.18
CA ASP A 401 0.46 -15.00 -21.47
C ASP A 401 1.25 -16.17 -22.10
N LYS A 402 2.45 -16.46 -21.57
CA LYS A 402 3.36 -17.53 -22.02
C LYS A 402 3.76 -17.40 -23.49
N GLU A 403 3.89 -16.17 -23.97
CA GLU A 403 4.31 -15.83 -25.34
C GLU A 403 5.74 -15.24 -25.37
N PRO A 404 6.81 -16.06 -25.28
CA PRO A 404 8.18 -15.56 -25.22
C PRO A 404 8.59 -14.82 -26.50
N LYS A 405 8.04 -15.20 -27.66
CA LYS A 405 8.29 -14.52 -28.95
C LYS A 405 7.77 -13.08 -28.93
N VAL A 406 6.59 -12.86 -28.36
CA VAL A 406 6.01 -11.52 -28.26
C VAL A 406 6.79 -10.67 -27.27
N ALA A 407 7.16 -11.22 -26.11
CA ALA A 407 8.03 -10.54 -25.17
C ALA A 407 9.38 -10.13 -25.79
N HIS A 408 10.03 -11.04 -26.51
CA HIS A 408 11.28 -10.75 -27.22
C HIS A 408 11.10 -9.64 -28.26
N ASN A 409 10.04 -9.68 -29.06
CA ASN A 409 9.75 -8.61 -30.04
C ASN A 409 9.51 -7.24 -29.38
N VAL A 410 8.88 -7.21 -28.20
CA VAL A 410 8.66 -5.98 -27.45
C VAL A 410 9.99 -5.43 -26.92
N PHE A 411 10.87 -6.30 -26.43
CA PHE A 411 12.21 -5.89 -26.00
C PHE A 411 13.08 -5.38 -27.16
N GLU A 412 13.08 -6.07 -28.30
CA GLU A 412 13.78 -5.62 -29.51
C GLU A 412 13.21 -4.32 -30.09
N ALA A 413 11.92 -4.05 -29.88
CA ALA A 413 11.33 -2.76 -30.24
C ALA A 413 11.77 -1.64 -29.29
N GLY A 414 11.83 -1.89 -27.99
CA GLY A 414 12.18 -0.88 -26.99
C GLY A 414 13.68 -0.57 -26.94
N ILE A 415 14.56 -1.54 -27.19
CA ILE A 415 16.02 -1.32 -27.16
C ILE A 415 16.49 -0.34 -28.23
N LYS A 416 15.75 -0.20 -29.33
CA LYS A 416 16.02 0.81 -30.38
C LYS A 416 15.83 2.24 -29.89
N ILE A 417 15.05 2.44 -28.82
CA ILE A 417 14.70 3.74 -28.26
C ILE A 417 15.49 3.97 -26.96
N PHE A 418 15.57 2.96 -26.09
CA PHE A 418 16.08 3.06 -24.71
C PHE A 418 17.45 2.42 -24.50
N MET A 419 18.30 2.32 -25.54
CA MET A 419 19.68 1.80 -25.40
C MET A 419 20.53 2.59 -24.39
N HIS A 420 20.19 3.86 -24.16
CA HIS A 420 20.88 4.76 -23.24
C HIS A 420 20.45 4.61 -21.77
N GLU A 421 19.46 3.76 -21.48
CA GLU A 421 18.91 3.55 -20.15
C GLU A 421 19.37 2.19 -19.58
N PRO A 422 20.31 2.18 -18.61
CA PRO A 422 20.81 0.94 -18.00
C PRO A 422 19.71 0.05 -17.44
N GLY A 423 18.71 0.66 -16.77
CA GLY A 423 17.59 -0.08 -16.18
C GLY A 423 16.80 -0.90 -17.21
N TYR A 424 16.69 -0.44 -18.45
CA TYR A 424 16.03 -1.19 -19.51
C TYR A 424 16.87 -2.39 -19.98
N ILE A 425 18.18 -2.19 -20.15
CA ILE A 425 19.13 -3.22 -20.58
C ILE A 425 19.18 -4.36 -19.56
N LEU A 426 19.22 -4.03 -18.27
CA LEU A 426 19.25 -5.02 -17.19
C LEU A 426 18.00 -5.90 -17.20
N GLU A 427 16.83 -5.31 -17.40
CA GLU A 427 15.57 -6.04 -17.49
C GLU A 427 15.47 -6.91 -18.75
N TYR A 428 16.05 -6.45 -19.87
CA TYR A 428 16.11 -7.25 -21.07
C TYR A 428 17.11 -8.42 -20.93
N ALA A 429 18.26 -8.20 -20.29
CA ALA A 429 19.24 -9.24 -20.00
C ALA A 429 18.66 -10.31 -19.05
N ASP A 430 17.90 -9.92 -18.02
CA ASP A 430 17.20 -10.86 -17.14
C ASP A 430 16.20 -11.72 -17.94
N PHE A 431 15.46 -11.11 -18.86
CA PHE A 431 14.55 -11.85 -19.74
C PHE A 431 15.27 -12.87 -20.63
N LEU A 432 16.38 -12.49 -21.28
CA LEU A 432 17.16 -13.41 -22.13
C LEU A 432 17.80 -14.52 -21.30
N SER A 433 18.26 -14.21 -20.09
CA SER A 433 18.81 -15.20 -19.15
C SER A 433 17.74 -16.23 -18.75
N ARG A 434 16.48 -15.81 -18.54
CA ARG A 434 15.35 -16.72 -18.28
C ARG A 434 14.98 -17.59 -19.48
N LEU A 435 15.36 -17.21 -20.69
CA LEU A 435 15.21 -18.01 -21.90
C LEU A 435 16.39 -18.96 -22.14
N ASN A 436 17.43 -18.93 -21.28
CA ASN A 436 18.72 -19.59 -21.49
C ASN A 436 19.36 -19.19 -22.84
N ASP A 437 19.19 -17.93 -23.25
CA ASP A 437 19.77 -17.39 -24.48
C ASP A 437 21.06 -16.63 -24.17
N ASP A 438 22.09 -17.40 -23.79
CA ASP A 438 23.36 -16.84 -23.31
C ASP A 438 24.08 -16.06 -24.41
N ARG A 439 23.93 -16.48 -25.67
CA ARG A 439 24.56 -15.83 -26.81
C ARG A 439 24.00 -14.43 -27.00
N ASN A 440 22.67 -14.29 -27.00
CA ASN A 440 22.04 -12.98 -27.15
C ASN A 440 22.20 -12.12 -25.89
N SER A 441 22.25 -12.73 -24.70
CA SER A 441 22.55 -12.02 -23.44
C SER A 441 23.93 -11.35 -23.48
N ARG A 442 24.98 -12.09 -23.88
CA ARG A 442 26.33 -11.54 -24.08
C ARG A 442 26.35 -10.45 -25.15
N ALA A 443 25.71 -10.69 -26.29
CA ALA A 443 25.64 -9.71 -27.38
C ALA A 443 24.94 -8.41 -26.93
N LEU A 444 23.91 -8.51 -26.09
CA LEU A 444 23.21 -7.35 -25.53
C LEU A 444 24.13 -6.54 -24.61
N PHE A 445 24.86 -7.19 -23.70
CA PHE A 445 25.82 -6.51 -22.82
C PHE A 445 26.90 -5.80 -23.62
N GLU A 446 27.51 -6.46 -24.59
CA GLU A 446 28.55 -5.86 -25.46
C GLU A 446 28.01 -4.66 -26.24
N ARG A 447 26.80 -4.79 -26.81
CA ARG A 447 26.14 -3.71 -27.55
C ARG A 447 25.84 -2.51 -26.66
N ALA A 448 25.35 -2.76 -25.44
CA ALA A 448 25.03 -1.71 -24.47
C ALA A 448 26.29 -0.97 -24.01
N LEU A 449 27.35 -1.71 -23.65
CA LEU A 449 28.61 -1.13 -23.17
C LEU A 449 29.36 -0.36 -24.25
N SER A 450 29.15 -0.68 -25.53
CA SER A 450 29.68 0.10 -26.65
C SER A 450 28.96 1.43 -26.86
N SER A 451 27.72 1.55 -26.38
CA SER A 451 26.86 2.73 -26.61
C SER A 451 26.68 3.63 -25.39
N LEU A 452 26.92 3.12 -24.17
CA LEU A 452 26.69 3.84 -22.92
C LEU A 452 27.91 4.66 -22.49
N PRO A 453 27.71 5.86 -21.93
CA PRO A 453 28.76 6.59 -21.22
C PRO A 453 29.27 5.81 -19.99
N PRO A 454 30.55 5.98 -19.60
CA PRO A 454 31.15 5.22 -18.51
C PRO A 454 30.41 5.42 -17.19
N GLU A 455 29.85 6.60 -16.93
CA GLU A 455 29.11 6.93 -15.70
C GLU A 455 27.85 6.09 -15.49
N LYS A 456 27.16 5.75 -16.59
CA LYS A 456 25.93 4.95 -16.56
C LYS A 456 26.19 3.45 -16.77
N SER A 457 27.41 3.09 -17.17
CA SER A 457 27.77 1.71 -17.53
C SER A 457 28.09 0.80 -16.34
N ASP A 458 28.40 1.34 -15.16
CA ASP A 458 28.83 0.53 -13.99
C ASP A 458 27.79 -0.51 -13.58
N GLU A 459 26.49 -0.17 -13.62
CA GLU A 459 25.42 -1.12 -13.31
C GLU A 459 25.35 -2.27 -14.33
N VAL A 460 25.56 -1.95 -15.62
CA VAL A 460 25.58 -2.93 -16.71
C VAL A 460 26.81 -3.83 -16.60
N TRP A 461 27.97 -3.26 -16.28
CA TRP A 461 29.19 -4.02 -16.01
C TRP A 461 29.05 -4.97 -14.83
N LYS A 462 28.47 -4.51 -13.71
CA LYS A 462 28.17 -5.35 -12.54
C LYS A 462 27.27 -6.52 -12.92
N ALA A 463 26.24 -6.27 -13.71
CA ALA A 463 25.33 -7.32 -14.18
C ALA A 463 26.01 -8.30 -15.14
N PHE A 464 26.87 -7.81 -16.04
CA PHE A 464 27.60 -8.67 -16.97
C PHE A 464 28.59 -9.59 -16.24
N VAL A 465 29.30 -9.07 -15.23
CA VAL A 465 30.18 -9.88 -14.36
C VAL A 465 29.37 -10.96 -13.65
N ARG A 466 28.21 -10.62 -13.04
CA ARG A 466 27.34 -11.62 -12.40
C ARG A 466 26.84 -12.67 -13.38
N PHE A 467 26.50 -12.27 -14.60
CA PHE A 467 26.08 -13.19 -15.65
C PHE A 467 27.19 -14.20 -16.00
N GLU A 468 28.43 -13.73 -16.22
CA GLU A 468 29.56 -14.64 -16.48
C GLU A 468 29.94 -15.48 -15.26
N GLN A 469 29.77 -14.98 -14.03
CA GLN A 469 29.97 -15.77 -12.82
C GLN A 469 29.00 -16.96 -12.73
N GLN A 470 27.78 -16.79 -13.24
CA GLN A 470 26.75 -17.81 -13.14
C GLN A 470 26.73 -18.79 -14.31
N TYR A 471 27.06 -18.32 -15.53
CA TYR A 471 26.91 -19.10 -16.77
C TYR A 471 28.19 -19.18 -17.63
N GLY A 472 29.25 -18.48 -17.23
CA GLY A 472 30.52 -18.41 -17.93
C GLY A 472 31.60 -19.35 -17.40
N ASP A 473 32.81 -19.18 -17.89
CA ASP A 473 34.01 -19.85 -17.39
C ASP A 473 34.93 -18.84 -16.67
N LEU A 474 35.93 -19.34 -15.94
CA LEU A 474 36.83 -18.46 -15.19
C LEU A 474 37.53 -17.43 -16.10
N ASN A 475 37.85 -17.83 -17.33
CA ASN A 475 38.49 -16.95 -18.31
C ASN A 475 37.58 -15.81 -18.76
N SER A 476 36.29 -16.07 -18.99
CA SER A 476 35.32 -15.04 -19.37
C SER A 476 35.10 -14.05 -18.23
N ILE A 477 34.98 -14.55 -16.98
CA ILE A 477 34.84 -13.72 -15.78
C ILE A 477 36.02 -12.76 -15.66
N LEU A 478 37.26 -13.28 -15.71
CA LEU A 478 38.48 -12.47 -15.57
C LEU A 478 38.60 -11.42 -16.68
N LYS A 479 38.24 -11.76 -17.92
CA LYS A 479 38.25 -10.83 -19.05
C LYS A 479 37.24 -9.69 -18.87
N VAL A 480 36.03 -10.00 -18.41
CA VAL A 480 34.99 -8.98 -18.19
C VAL A 480 35.33 -8.10 -16.99
N GLU A 481 35.86 -8.68 -15.91
CA GLU A 481 36.33 -7.92 -14.74
C GLU A 481 37.47 -6.97 -15.10
N GLN A 482 38.43 -7.41 -15.91
CA GLN A 482 39.53 -6.57 -16.38
C GLN A 482 39.03 -5.42 -17.26
N ARG A 483 38.17 -5.71 -18.24
CA ARG A 483 37.57 -4.67 -19.10
C ARG A 483 36.73 -3.67 -18.33
N ARG A 484 36.00 -4.12 -17.30
CA ARG A 484 35.27 -3.24 -16.39
C ARG A 484 36.20 -2.26 -15.68
N LYS A 485 37.33 -2.74 -15.17
CA LYS A 485 38.33 -1.89 -14.49
C LYS A 485 38.91 -0.86 -15.45
N GLU A 486 39.26 -1.27 -16.67
CA GLU A 486 39.77 -0.38 -17.72
C GLU A 486 38.74 0.68 -18.14
N ALA A 487 37.46 0.30 -18.27
CA ALA A 487 36.39 1.22 -18.66
C ALA A 487 35.97 2.22 -17.55
N LEU A 488 36.19 1.86 -16.27
CA LEU A 488 35.82 2.69 -15.11
C LEU A 488 37.00 3.43 -14.47
N ALA A 489 38.24 3.11 -14.87
CA ALA A 489 39.40 3.90 -14.54
C ALA A 489 39.33 5.23 -15.29
N ARG A 490 39.09 6.34 -14.57
CA ARG A 490 39.19 7.69 -15.14
C ARG A 490 40.63 7.96 -15.60
N GLU A 491 40.80 8.96 -16.47
CA GLU A 491 42.10 9.43 -17.04
C GLU A 491 43.22 9.76 -16.03
N ASP A 492 43.03 9.55 -14.73
CA ASP A 492 44.07 9.67 -13.71
C ASP A 492 44.76 8.30 -13.55
N GLY A 493 45.85 8.11 -14.29
CA GLY A 493 46.64 6.88 -14.44
C GLY A 493 47.29 6.32 -13.17
N SER A 494 46.49 5.94 -12.17
CA SER A 494 46.93 5.22 -10.97
C SER A 494 46.33 3.82 -10.92
N SER A 495 47.21 2.80 -10.91
CA SER A 495 47.07 1.41 -10.39
C SER A 495 45.69 0.70 -10.33
N ALA A 496 44.70 1.04 -11.15
CA ALA A 496 43.36 0.46 -11.13
C ALA A 496 43.30 -0.97 -11.70
N THR A 497 44.43 -1.51 -12.15
CA THR A 497 44.56 -2.77 -12.89
C THR A 497 44.91 -3.98 -12.03
N GLU A 498 45.15 -3.82 -10.72
CA GLU A 498 45.49 -4.97 -9.87
C GLU A 498 44.24 -5.71 -9.35
N SER A 499 44.28 -7.04 -9.39
CA SER A 499 43.24 -7.92 -8.82
C SER A 499 43.29 -7.84 -7.30
N SER A 500 42.22 -7.36 -6.67
CA SER A 500 42.11 -7.29 -5.21
C SER A 500 41.53 -8.59 -4.63
N LEU A 501 41.85 -8.89 -3.37
CA LEU A 501 41.17 -9.96 -2.63
C LEU A 501 39.65 -9.68 -2.51
N GLN A 502 39.24 -8.41 -2.58
CA GLN A 502 37.83 -8.02 -2.64
C GLN A 502 37.13 -8.54 -3.91
N ASP A 503 37.83 -8.62 -5.04
CA ASP A 503 37.29 -9.16 -6.29
C ASP A 503 37.03 -10.66 -6.15
N VAL A 504 37.96 -11.37 -5.50
CA VAL A 504 37.83 -12.80 -5.17
C VAL A 504 36.64 -13.04 -4.25
N VAL A 505 36.52 -12.27 -3.17
CA VAL A 505 35.40 -12.36 -2.23
C VAL A 505 34.06 -12.12 -2.93
N SER A 506 34.01 -11.13 -3.82
CA SER A 506 32.81 -10.82 -4.61
C SER A 506 32.48 -11.95 -5.60
N ARG A 507 33.48 -12.53 -6.26
CA ARG A 507 33.30 -13.61 -7.27
C ARG A 507 32.73 -14.89 -6.69
N TYR A 508 33.09 -15.22 -5.47
CA TYR A 508 32.63 -16.43 -4.78
C TYR A 508 31.47 -16.15 -3.80
N SER A 509 30.92 -14.93 -3.81
CA SER A 509 29.71 -14.62 -3.05
C SER A 509 28.48 -15.15 -3.77
N PHE A 510 27.51 -15.66 -3.01
CA PHE A 510 26.23 -16.09 -3.56
C PHE A 510 25.10 -15.65 -2.62
N MET A 511 24.18 -14.83 -3.13
CA MET A 511 23.12 -14.21 -2.34
C MET A 511 23.69 -13.51 -1.09
N ASP A 512 23.37 -13.99 0.11
CA ASP A 512 23.81 -13.49 1.41
C ASP A 512 25.03 -14.24 1.98
N ILE A 513 25.57 -15.21 1.23
CA ILE A 513 26.71 -16.03 1.66
C ILE A 513 28.01 -15.44 1.12
N TRP A 514 28.96 -15.25 2.03
CA TRP A 514 30.29 -14.72 1.75
C TRP A 514 31.37 -15.75 2.06
N PRO A 515 32.47 -15.79 1.29
CA PRO A 515 33.57 -16.73 1.53
C PRO A 515 34.46 -16.35 2.74
N CYS A 516 34.10 -15.31 3.51
CA CYS A 516 34.86 -14.82 4.66
C CYS A 516 33.93 -14.25 5.75
N SER A 517 34.48 -13.96 6.94
CA SER A 517 33.70 -13.42 8.05
C SER A 517 33.34 -11.94 7.84
N SER A 518 32.32 -11.45 8.56
CA SER A 518 31.96 -10.00 8.55
C SER A 518 33.13 -9.10 8.93
N LYS A 519 34.00 -9.57 9.84
CA LYS A 519 35.19 -8.82 10.28
C LYS A 519 36.23 -8.70 9.15
N ASP A 520 36.37 -9.76 8.36
CA ASP A 520 37.29 -9.77 7.20
C ASP A 520 36.77 -8.85 6.09
N LEU A 521 35.45 -8.85 5.84
CA LEU A 521 34.80 -7.92 4.89
C LEU A 521 34.98 -6.45 5.29
N GLU A 522 34.79 -6.13 6.56
CA GLU A 522 35.02 -4.78 7.08
C GLU A 522 36.50 -4.36 6.99
N HIS A 523 37.43 -5.30 7.19
CA HIS A 523 38.85 -5.04 7.03
C HIS A 523 39.20 -4.74 5.56
N LEU A 524 38.73 -5.56 4.62
CA LEU A 524 38.94 -5.37 3.18
C LEU A 524 38.35 -4.05 2.68
N SER A 525 37.13 -3.72 3.13
CA SER A 525 36.47 -2.44 2.78
C SER A 525 37.24 -1.23 3.30
N ARG A 526 37.80 -1.31 4.52
CA ARG A 526 38.66 -0.25 5.09
C ARG A 526 39.97 -0.10 4.32
N GLN A 527 40.60 -1.22 3.93
CA GLN A 527 41.84 -1.21 3.15
C GLN A 527 41.65 -0.53 1.79
N GLU A 528 40.53 -0.77 1.13
CA GLU A 528 40.21 -0.16 -0.17
C GLU A 528 40.00 1.36 -0.06
N LEU A 529 39.35 1.83 1.01
CA LEU A 529 39.19 3.26 1.29
C LEU A 529 40.54 3.94 1.54
N LEU A 530 41.40 3.32 2.35
CA LEU A 530 42.74 3.85 2.63
C LEU A 530 43.60 3.92 1.37
N ASN A 531 43.54 2.92 0.49
CA ASN A 531 44.27 2.92 -0.77
C ASN A 531 43.78 4.03 -1.72
N LYS A 532 42.47 4.33 -1.73
CA LYS A 532 41.91 5.47 -2.49
C LYS A 532 42.37 6.83 -1.96
N ASP A 533 42.53 6.98 -0.64
CA ASP A 533 43.00 8.22 0.00
C ASP A 533 44.51 8.45 -0.12
N VAL A 534 45.30 7.37 -0.14
CA VAL A 534 46.75 7.43 -0.38
C VAL A 534 47.05 7.85 -1.81
N ASN A 535 46.36 7.27 -2.81
CA ASN A 535 46.55 7.65 -4.21
C ASN A 535 46.17 9.12 -4.50
N LYS A 536 45.12 9.65 -3.85
CA LYS A 536 44.76 11.08 -3.94
C LYS A 536 45.80 12.05 -3.35
N LYS A 537 46.60 11.60 -2.38
CA LYS A 537 47.63 12.42 -1.73
C LYS A 537 48.96 12.45 -2.48
N VAL A 538 49.22 11.46 -3.34
CA VAL A 538 50.47 11.38 -4.12
C VAL A 538 50.44 12.32 -5.34
N GLU A 539 49.27 12.77 -5.81
CA GLU A 539 49.11 13.59 -7.02
C GLU A 539 49.17 15.12 -6.81
N LYS A 540 49.50 15.61 -5.61
CA LYS A 540 49.82 17.05 -5.38
C LYS A 540 51.23 17.24 -4.78
N PRO A 541 52.29 17.36 -5.59
CA PRO A 541 53.55 17.95 -5.15
C PRO A 541 53.50 19.48 -5.33
N ALA A 542 53.97 20.18 -4.30
CA ALA A 542 53.84 21.61 -4.07
C ALA A 542 54.67 22.52 -5.00
N LEU A 543 54.09 23.68 -5.36
CA LEU A 543 54.84 24.93 -5.55
C LEU A 543 54.68 25.75 -4.27
N PHE A 544 55.73 25.87 -3.46
CA PHE A 544 56.33 27.17 -3.12
C PHE A 544 57.55 26.99 -2.21
N ASN A 545 58.53 27.83 -2.53
CA ASN A 545 59.92 27.88 -2.09
C ASN A 545 60.09 28.52 -0.70
N GLY A 546 61.19 28.24 0.01
CA GLY A 546 61.57 29.01 1.19
C GLY A 546 62.79 28.51 1.97
N ASN A 547 63.98 28.92 1.51
CA ASN A 547 65.29 28.79 2.17
C ASN A 547 65.37 29.37 3.59
N GLY A 548 66.24 28.78 4.44
CA GLY A 548 66.94 29.50 5.51
C GLY A 548 67.44 28.64 6.68
N HIS A 549 68.75 28.31 6.68
CA HIS A 549 69.77 28.22 7.77
C HIS A 549 69.25 28.02 9.22
N SER A 550 69.76 27.16 10.12
CA SER A 550 71.13 26.69 10.47
C SER A 550 70.93 25.63 11.58
N GLY A 551 71.65 24.49 11.60
CA GLY A 551 72.88 24.32 12.37
C GLY A 551 72.67 23.72 13.79
N ALA A 552 73.37 22.59 14.04
CA ALA A 552 73.82 22.04 15.33
C ALA A 552 73.07 20.86 16.00
N SER A 553 73.84 19.77 16.11
CA SER A 553 74.06 18.90 17.29
C SER A 553 73.00 17.88 17.71
N GLY A 554 73.42 16.62 17.73
CA GLY A 554 72.66 15.49 18.27
C GLY A 554 72.73 15.37 19.79
N LEU A 555 71.75 14.65 20.35
CA LEU A 555 71.90 13.61 21.38
C LEU A 555 70.51 13.05 21.73
N SER A 556 70.56 11.85 22.30
CA SER A 556 69.49 10.89 22.50
C SER A 556 68.46 11.25 23.60
N LEU A 557 67.28 10.60 23.49
CA LEU A 557 66.28 10.26 24.53
C LEU A 557 65.48 11.39 25.19
N THR A 558 64.21 11.53 24.79
CA THR A 558 63.06 11.66 25.72
C THR A 558 61.75 11.25 25.03
N LYS A 559 60.95 10.41 25.70
CA LYS A 559 59.54 10.19 25.42
C LYS A 559 58.79 11.53 25.48
N ASN A 560 57.97 11.82 24.49
CA ASN A 560 56.74 12.61 24.68
C ASN A 560 55.68 12.18 23.66
N SER A 561 54.65 11.56 24.21
CA SER A 561 53.35 11.30 23.61
C SER A 561 52.60 12.61 23.40
N THR A 562 52.05 12.82 22.19
CA THR A 562 50.78 13.53 21.99
C THR A 562 50.08 12.96 20.75
N PRO A 563 48.75 12.94 20.75
CA PRO A 563 47.93 11.87 20.17
C PRO A 563 47.67 12.10 18.69
N ALA A 564 47.66 11.01 17.92
CA ALA A 564 47.02 11.01 16.62
C ALA A 564 45.56 11.42 16.80
N ALA A 565 45.16 12.46 16.08
CA ALA A 565 43.84 13.05 16.10
C ALA A 565 42.76 11.96 15.91
N ASN A 566 41.80 11.95 16.84
CA ASN A 566 40.56 11.20 16.74
C ASN A 566 39.84 11.58 15.44
N ILE A 567 39.88 10.68 14.44
CA ILE A 567 38.87 10.67 13.39
C ILE A 567 37.71 9.85 13.96
N SER A 568 36.69 10.55 14.45
CA SER A 568 35.40 9.97 14.79
C SER A 568 34.71 9.55 13.49
N TYR A 569 34.35 8.26 13.40
CA TYR A 569 33.53 7.72 12.33
C TYR A 569 32.11 7.45 12.85
N PRO A 570 31.06 7.58 12.00
CA PRO A 570 29.69 7.23 12.39
C PRO A 570 29.58 5.73 12.71
N GLU A 571 28.88 5.44 13.80
CA GLU A 571 28.60 4.10 14.29
C GLU A 571 27.71 3.33 13.31
N ALA A 572 28.25 2.28 12.68
CA ALA A 572 27.52 1.40 11.78
C ALA A 572 26.70 0.36 12.57
N SER A 573 25.79 0.83 13.42
CA SER A 573 24.66 0.05 13.92
C SER A 573 23.36 0.58 13.31
N GLN A 574 23.33 0.68 11.98
CA GLN A 574 22.10 0.87 11.21
C GLN A 574 22.12 0.03 9.92
N THR A 575 22.34 -1.27 10.07
CA THR A 575 21.64 -2.26 9.25
C THR A 575 21.18 -3.35 10.21
N THR A 576 19.89 -3.33 10.53
CA THR A 576 19.24 -4.34 11.37
C THR A 576 19.39 -5.71 10.71
N ILE A 577 20.33 -6.52 11.17
CA ILE A 577 20.21 -7.98 11.04
C ILE A 577 19.24 -8.40 12.13
N TYR A 578 18.13 -9.00 11.71
CA TYR A 578 17.16 -9.63 12.59
C TYR A 578 17.88 -10.62 13.52
N GLY A 579 17.98 -10.26 14.80
CA GLY A 579 18.47 -11.16 15.83
C GLY A 579 17.46 -12.27 16.10
N ALA A 580 17.90 -13.53 16.02
CA ALA A 580 17.12 -14.66 16.50
C ALA A 580 16.83 -14.47 18.00
N ARG A 581 15.54 -14.30 18.34
CA ARG A 581 15.05 -14.17 19.71
C ARG A 581 15.24 -15.49 20.43
N GLN A 582 16.25 -15.59 21.30
CA GLN A 582 16.29 -16.62 22.33
C GLN A 582 15.41 -16.18 23.50
N THR A 583 14.45 -17.02 23.89
CA THR A 583 13.85 -17.01 25.24
C THR A 583 14.14 -18.37 25.90
N PRO A 584 14.62 -18.40 27.16
CA PRO A 584 14.94 -19.64 27.85
C PRO A 584 13.72 -20.24 28.59
N GLY A 585 13.63 -21.57 28.58
CA GLY A 585 12.89 -22.45 29.51
C GLY A 585 11.38 -22.66 29.21
N ASN A 586 10.77 -23.84 29.30
CA ASN A 586 11.22 -25.18 29.71
C ASN A 586 10.16 -26.22 29.26
N ASN A 587 10.61 -27.41 28.86
CA ASN A 587 9.94 -28.73 28.73
C ASN A 587 8.40 -28.85 28.60
N SER A 588 7.93 -29.46 27.50
CA SER A 588 7.29 -30.80 27.54
C SER A 588 6.86 -31.32 26.15
N SER A 589 7.11 -32.62 25.95
CA SER A 589 6.48 -33.60 25.02
C SER A 589 6.70 -33.47 23.51
N SER A 590 7.76 -34.13 23.04
CA SER A 590 7.95 -34.63 21.67
C SER A 590 7.47 -36.09 21.55
N LEU A 591 6.75 -36.41 20.47
CA LEU A 591 6.61 -37.77 19.95
C LEU A 591 6.98 -37.80 18.44
N ASN A 592 8.21 -38.24 18.22
CA ASN A 592 8.80 -39.09 17.18
C ASN A 592 8.09 -39.30 15.82
N VAL A 593 8.87 -39.10 14.75
CA VAL A 593 9.18 -40.16 13.76
C VAL A 593 10.67 -40.09 13.41
N ASN A 594 11.38 -41.20 13.65
CA ASN A 594 12.83 -41.42 13.53
C ASN A 594 13.33 -41.40 12.06
N ILE A 595 14.37 -40.62 11.80
CA ILE A 595 15.41 -40.98 10.82
C ILE A 595 16.69 -41.13 11.64
N GLU A 596 17.09 -42.37 11.91
CA GLU A 596 18.32 -42.68 12.62
C GLU A 596 19.53 -42.34 11.74
N THR A 597 20.23 -41.27 12.12
CA THR A 597 21.65 -41.10 11.79
C THR A 597 22.45 -42.19 12.49
N ARG A 598 22.80 -43.27 11.78
CA ARG A 598 23.71 -44.30 12.30
C ARG A 598 25.13 -43.73 12.34
N SER A 599 25.70 -43.71 13.54
CA SER A 599 26.99 -43.09 13.89
C SER A 599 28.16 -43.64 13.05
N THR A 600 29.09 -42.76 12.67
CA THR A 600 30.43 -43.09 12.15
C THR A 600 31.22 -44.06 13.05
N ASN A 601 30.79 -44.27 14.29
CA ASN A 601 31.41 -45.20 15.24
C ASN A 601 31.06 -46.69 14.98
N ASP A 602 29.96 -46.99 14.27
CA ASP A 602 29.56 -48.38 14.01
C ASP A 602 30.30 -48.99 12.81
N LEU A 603 30.58 -48.18 11.78
CA LEU A 603 31.41 -48.60 10.64
C LEU A 603 32.85 -48.88 11.08
N ASP A 604 33.38 -48.03 11.98
CA ASP A 604 34.71 -48.21 12.57
C ASP A 604 34.79 -49.44 13.49
N LYS A 605 33.71 -49.79 14.18
CA LYS A 605 33.62 -51.05 14.93
C LYS A 605 33.54 -52.27 14.02
N LEU A 606 32.82 -52.18 12.89
CA LEU A 606 32.71 -53.27 11.92
C LEU A 606 34.04 -53.51 11.19
N LEU A 607 34.75 -52.45 10.81
CA LEU A 607 36.08 -52.52 10.19
C LEU A 607 37.16 -53.06 11.15
N LYS A 608 37.02 -52.80 12.47
CA LYS A 608 37.86 -53.42 13.50
C LYS A 608 37.59 -54.92 13.67
N SER A 609 36.36 -55.38 13.42
CA SER A 609 36.00 -56.81 13.50
C SER A 609 36.42 -57.64 12.28
N ALA A 610 36.82 -57.00 11.17
CA ALA A 610 37.28 -57.68 9.95
C ALA A 610 38.51 -56.98 9.34
N PRO A 611 39.73 -57.22 9.88
CA PRO A 611 40.95 -56.50 9.51
C PRO A 611 41.34 -56.65 8.02
N ALA A 612 41.02 -57.80 7.42
CA ALA A 612 41.29 -58.07 6.01
C ALA A 612 40.48 -57.17 5.06
N VAL A 613 39.23 -56.84 5.43
CA VAL A 613 38.35 -55.95 4.64
C VAL A 613 38.82 -54.51 4.75
N ALA A 614 39.26 -54.09 5.94
CA ALA A 614 39.82 -52.75 6.15
C ALA A 614 41.12 -52.53 5.36
N MET A 615 42.00 -53.54 5.30
CA MET A 615 43.20 -53.52 4.45
C MET A 615 42.87 -53.50 2.96
N PHE A 616 41.86 -54.24 2.53
CA PHE A 616 41.40 -54.24 1.13
C PHE A 616 40.87 -52.87 0.71
N LEU A 617 40.02 -52.25 1.53
CA LEU A 617 39.46 -50.92 1.25
C LEU A 617 40.51 -49.82 1.16
N LYS A 618 41.59 -49.90 1.98
CA LYS A 618 42.72 -48.96 1.91
C LYS A 618 43.55 -49.06 0.63
N ASN A 619 43.51 -50.20 -0.05
CA ASN A 619 44.30 -50.47 -1.25
C ASN A 619 43.47 -50.37 -2.55
N LEU A 620 42.19 -49.97 -2.47
CA LEU A 620 41.39 -49.75 -3.66
C LEU A 620 41.81 -48.45 -4.37
N PRO A 621 42.05 -48.48 -5.69
CA PRO A 621 42.30 -47.27 -6.45
C PRO A 621 41.06 -46.37 -6.45
N VAL A 622 41.26 -45.06 -6.53
CA VAL A 622 40.17 -44.10 -6.76
C VAL A 622 39.64 -44.36 -8.16
N VAL A 623 38.44 -44.92 -8.27
CA VAL A 623 37.78 -45.16 -9.55
C VAL A 623 36.93 -43.94 -9.89
N GLU A 624 37.29 -43.21 -10.93
CA GLU A 624 36.42 -42.20 -11.54
C GLU A 624 35.56 -42.86 -12.63
N GLY A 625 34.24 -42.92 -12.38
CA GLY A 625 33.23 -43.47 -13.28
C GLY A 625 31.87 -43.56 -12.57
N PRO A 626 30.74 -43.74 -13.30
CA PRO A 626 29.44 -43.90 -12.67
C PRO A 626 29.47 -45.12 -11.73
N ALA A 627 29.04 -44.92 -10.48
CA ALA A 627 29.02 -45.99 -9.49
C ALA A 627 28.11 -47.14 -9.98
N PRO A 628 28.55 -48.40 -9.89
CA PRO A 628 27.71 -49.54 -10.27
C PRO A 628 26.48 -49.61 -9.35
N ASP A 629 25.37 -50.10 -9.89
CA ASP A 629 24.13 -50.30 -9.13
C ASP A 629 24.39 -51.27 -7.97
N VAL A 630 24.26 -50.75 -6.75
CA VAL A 630 24.61 -51.42 -5.51
C VAL A 630 23.71 -52.65 -5.29
N ASP A 631 22.46 -52.59 -5.74
CA ASP A 631 21.51 -53.68 -5.59
C ASP A 631 21.83 -54.85 -6.52
N VAL A 632 22.29 -54.54 -7.74
CA VAL A 632 22.78 -55.55 -8.68
C VAL A 632 24.06 -56.20 -8.14
N LEU A 633 24.98 -55.40 -7.59
CA LEU A 633 26.24 -55.91 -7.02
C LEU A 633 25.99 -56.82 -5.81
N LEU A 634 25.09 -56.42 -4.91
CA LEU A 634 24.65 -57.22 -3.76
C LEU A 634 23.95 -58.50 -4.21
N SER A 635 23.11 -58.44 -5.26
CA SER A 635 22.43 -59.63 -5.77
C SER A 635 23.41 -60.68 -6.31
N ILE A 636 24.49 -60.25 -6.98
CA ILE A 636 25.53 -61.14 -7.51
C ILE A 636 26.35 -61.73 -6.36
N LEU A 637 26.72 -60.91 -5.36
CA LEU A 637 27.51 -61.35 -4.21
C LEU A 637 26.74 -62.32 -3.30
N LEU A 638 25.42 -62.13 -3.14
CA LEU A 638 24.56 -63.04 -2.38
C LEU A 638 24.27 -64.35 -3.10
N GLN A 639 24.38 -64.37 -4.44
CA GLN A 639 24.19 -65.58 -5.26
C GLN A 639 25.50 -66.39 -5.42
N SER A 640 26.66 -65.79 -5.16
CA SER A 640 27.95 -66.48 -5.23
C SER A 640 28.25 -67.27 -3.95
N ASN A 641 28.09 -68.59 -3.98
CA ASN A 641 28.63 -69.48 -2.95
C ASN A 641 30.12 -69.74 -3.25
N LEU A 642 31.02 -69.10 -2.50
CA LEU A 642 32.44 -69.43 -2.54
C LEU A 642 32.66 -70.77 -1.81
N PRO A 643 33.33 -71.77 -2.42
CA PRO A 643 33.61 -73.03 -1.74
C PRO A 643 34.60 -72.79 -0.58
N PRO A 644 34.49 -73.54 0.55
CA PRO A 644 35.37 -73.37 1.67
C PRO A 644 36.80 -73.80 1.29
N ARG A 645 37.77 -72.91 1.51
CA ARG A 645 39.18 -73.17 1.20
C ARG A 645 39.75 -74.21 2.18
N PRO A 646 40.45 -75.26 1.73
CA PRO A 646 41.10 -76.22 2.61
C PRO A 646 42.27 -75.58 3.36
N THR A 647 42.46 -76.03 4.59
CA THR A 647 43.64 -75.78 5.43
C THR A 647 44.89 -76.46 4.85
N GLY A 648 45.96 -75.68 4.64
CA GLY A 648 47.33 -76.18 4.53
C GLY A 648 47.94 -76.20 3.13
N GLY A 649 49.25 -75.93 3.07
CA GLY A 649 50.13 -76.34 1.97
C GLY A 649 50.67 -75.23 1.07
N SER A 650 51.98 -75.14 1.01
CA SER A 650 52.81 -74.26 0.17
C SER A 650 52.46 -74.25 -1.32
N GLY A 651 52.72 -73.14 -2.02
CA GLY A 651 52.83 -73.18 -3.48
C GLY A 651 52.90 -71.80 -4.11
N ASN A 652 53.93 -71.59 -4.92
CA ASN A 652 54.34 -70.33 -5.52
C ASN A 652 53.55 -70.02 -6.81
N THR A 653 53.64 -68.75 -7.24
CA THR A 653 53.62 -68.25 -8.64
C THR A 653 52.33 -67.73 -9.33
N GLN A 654 52.48 -66.49 -9.82
CA GLN A 654 52.12 -65.92 -11.13
C GLN A 654 50.70 -65.41 -11.45
N MET A 655 50.66 -64.11 -11.77
CA MET A 655 49.60 -63.39 -12.48
C MET A 655 49.54 -63.77 -13.96
N PRO A 656 48.37 -63.67 -14.61
CA PRO A 656 48.35 -63.07 -15.94
C PRO A 656 47.22 -62.05 -16.17
N ALA A 657 47.54 -61.05 -16.99
CA ALA A 657 46.69 -60.00 -17.52
C ALA A 657 45.73 -60.51 -18.62
N PHE A 658 44.59 -59.82 -18.81
CA PHE A 658 43.79 -59.95 -20.03
C PHE A 658 43.18 -58.64 -20.53
N SER A 659 43.19 -58.56 -21.86
CA SER A 659 42.87 -57.51 -22.82
C SER A 659 41.41 -57.56 -23.34
N ALA A 660 40.93 -56.44 -23.91
CA ALA A 660 39.60 -56.26 -24.54
C ALA A 660 39.45 -56.92 -25.95
N PRO A 661 38.21 -57.14 -26.44
CA PRO A 661 37.65 -56.46 -27.65
C PRO A 661 36.10 -56.23 -27.58
N VAL A 662 35.40 -55.24 -28.16
CA VAL A 662 35.12 -54.71 -29.54
C VAL A 662 34.14 -55.52 -30.44
N GLY A 663 33.05 -54.84 -30.86
CA GLY A 663 32.26 -55.00 -32.12
C GLY A 663 30.99 -55.89 -32.04
N SER A 664 29.92 -55.75 -32.83
CA SER A 664 29.41 -54.81 -33.84
C SER A 664 28.06 -55.38 -34.36
N ASP A 665 27.18 -54.50 -34.87
CA ASP A 665 26.30 -54.69 -36.04
C ASP A 665 24.79 -55.09 -36.00
N ARG A 666 24.15 -54.52 -37.03
CA ARG A 666 22.76 -54.27 -37.45
C ARG A 666 21.79 -55.47 -37.60
N GLY A 667 20.48 -55.15 -37.65
CA GLY A 667 19.49 -55.96 -38.39
C GLY A 667 18.00 -55.63 -38.18
N THR A 668 17.39 -55.01 -39.19
CA THR A 668 15.96 -54.66 -39.39
C THR A 668 15.02 -55.85 -39.69
N ARG A 669 13.71 -55.78 -39.33
CA ARG A 669 12.52 -55.64 -40.25
C ARG A 669 11.18 -56.08 -39.64
N ASP A 670 10.14 -55.48 -40.20
CA ASP A 670 8.69 -55.47 -39.93
C ASP A 670 7.93 -56.81 -39.95
N SER A 671 6.72 -56.83 -39.35
CA SER A 671 5.43 -57.00 -40.08
C SER A 671 4.20 -57.02 -39.16
N GLN A 672 3.20 -56.17 -39.48
CA GLN A 672 1.72 -56.35 -39.55
C GLN A 672 1.00 -57.39 -38.65
N SER A 673 -0.25 -57.29 -38.22
CA SER A 673 -1.45 -56.47 -38.51
C SER A 673 -2.53 -56.86 -37.46
N GLY A 674 -3.55 -56.03 -37.20
CA GLY A 674 -4.90 -56.41 -37.65
C GLY A 674 -6.02 -56.04 -36.66
N LYS A 675 -7.14 -55.57 -37.23
CA LYS A 675 -8.30 -54.86 -36.63
C LYS A 675 -9.44 -55.78 -36.13
N ARG A 676 -10.22 -55.34 -35.13
CA ARG A 676 -11.73 -55.29 -35.05
C ARG A 676 -12.17 -55.03 -33.60
N LYS A 677 -12.94 -53.97 -33.25
CA LYS A 677 -14.43 -53.77 -33.28
C LYS A 677 -15.17 -54.95 -32.59
N GLN A 678 -15.95 -54.79 -31.51
CA GLN A 678 -17.24 -54.07 -31.41
C GLN A 678 -17.80 -54.13 -29.95
N ARG A 679 -18.80 -53.29 -29.67
CA ARG A 679 -19.57 -53.05 -28.41
C ARG A 679 -20.37 -54.29 -27.95
N ASP A 680 -20.81 -54.46 -26.69
CA ASP A 680 -21.92 -53.74 -26.01
C ASP A 680 -22.07 -54.10 -24.51
N ARG A 681 -22.50 -53.07 -23.73
CA ARG A 681 -23.50 -52.98 -22.63
C ARG A 681 -23.51 -53.82 -21.32
N GLN A 682 -24.03 -53.12 -20.29
CA GLN A 682 -24.82 -53.51 -19.09
C GLN A 682 -24.03 -53.55 -17.75
N GLU A 683 -24.14 -52.52 -16.89
CA GLU A 683 -25.11 -52.28 -15.77
C GLU A 683 -24.98 -53.30 -14.62
N ASP A 684 -24.34 -52.91 -13.51
CA ASP A 684 -24.97 -52.61 -12.19
C ASP A 684 -24.02 -52.71 -10.98
N ASP A 685 -24.14 -51.66 -10.15
CA ASP A 685 -24.04 -51.50 -8.69
C ASP A 685 -22.86 -51.92 -7.78
N GLU A 686 -22.48 -50.88 -7.00
CA GLU A 686 -22.02 -50.79 -5.60
C GLU A 686 -20.79 -51.57 -5.10
N THR A 687 -19.75 -50.83 -4.69
CA THR A 687 -19.39 -50.66 -3.25
C THR A 687 -18.14 -49.78 -3.08
N THR A 688 -18.10 -49.11 -1.94
CA THR A 688 -17.21 -48.04 -1.49
C THR A 688 -15.76 -48.46 -1.25
N THR A 689 -14.78 -47.63 -1.66
CA THR A 689 -13.64 -47.29 -0.80
C THR A 689 -12.98 -45.96 -1.22
N ILE A 690 -12.94 -45.02 -0.28
CA ILE A 690 -12.24 -43.74 -0.38
C ILE A 690 -10.76 -44.00 -0.11
N GLN A 691 -9.88 -43.72 -1.06
CA GLN A 691 -8.48 -43.39 -0.76
C GLN A 691 -8.05 -42.13 -1.51
N SER A 692 -7.50 -41.23 -0.71
CA SER A 692 -7.18 -39.84 -0.94
C SER A 692 -5.99 -39.62 -1.88
N ALA A 693 -6.21 -38.85 -2.95
CA ALA A 693 -5.14 -38.19 -3.70
C ALA A 693 -4.84 -36.80 -3.08
N PRO A 694 -3.59 -36.30 -3.14
CA PRO A 694 -3.19 -35.08 -2.45
C PRO A 694 -3.85 -33.81 -3.03
N LEU A 695 -4.21 -32.89 -2.15
CA LEU A 695 -4.85 -31.61 -2.47
C LEU A 695 -3.91 -30.67 -3.26
N PRO A 696 -4.39 -29.97 -4.31
CA PRO A 696 -3.60 -28.99 -5.03
C PRO A 696 -3.27 -27.75 -4.17
N LYS A 697 -1.99 -27.34 -4.12
CA LYS A 697 -1.49 -26.14 -3.41
C LYS A 697 -1.82 -24.81 -4.11
N ASP A 698 -2.99 -24.70 -4.74
CA ASP A 698 -3.37 -23.52 -5.50
C ASP A 698 -4.69 -22.91 -4.98
N ILE A 699 -4.56 -21.77 -4.29
CA ILE A 699 -5.65 -21.02 -3.63
C ILE A 699 -6.74 -20.62 -4.64
N PHE A 700 -6.40 -20.45 -5.92
CA PHE A 700 -7.36 -20.08 -6.96
C PHE A 700 -8.28 -21.25 -7.34
N LYS A 701 -7.73 -22.48 -7.43
CA LYS A 701 -8.51 -23.70 -7.67
C LYS A 701 -9.45 -24.02 -6.49
N ILE A 702 -9.02 -23.75 -5.26
CA ILE A 702 -9.84 -23.96 -4.05
C ILE A 702 -11.10 -23.08 -4.08
N ARG A 703 -10.97 -21.81 -4.50
CA ARG A 703 -12.11 -20.89 -4.60
C ARG A 703 -13.08 -21.26 -5.72
N GLN A 704 -12.59 -21.81 -6.84
CA GLN A 704 -13.44 -22.31 -7.92
C GLN A 704 -14.26 -23.54 -7.51
N ILE A 705 -13.63 -24.48 -6.78
CA ILE A 705 -14.31 -25.68 -6.27
C ILE A 705 -15.37 -25.31 -5.22
N GLN A 706 -15.10 -24.34 -4.35
CA GLN A 706 -16.09 -23.84 -3.38
C GLN A 706 -17.28 -23.12 -4.04
N LYS A 707 -17.07 -22.44 -5.17
CA LYS A 707 -18.15 -21.82 -5.96
C LYS A 707 -19.06 -22.87 -6.60
N ILE A 708 -18.48 -23.96 -7.12
CA ILE A 708 -19.21 -25.07 -7.74
C ILE A 708 -19.98 -25.88 -6.68
N GLN A 709 -19.42 -26.04 -5.47
CA GLN A 709 -20.12 -26.68 -4.35
C GLN A 709 -21.27 -25.84 -3.80
N LYS A 710 -21.12 -24.50 -3.70
CA LYS A 710 -22.22 -23.59 -3.32
C LYS A 710 -23.36 -23.55 -4.35
N ALA A 711 -23.04 -23.71 -5.63
CA ALA A 711 -24.04 -23.79 -6.70
C ALA A 711 -24.82 -25.12 -6.67
N ARG A 712 -24.20 -26.23 -6.23
CA ARG A 712 -24.88 -27.53 -6.07
C ARG A 712 -25.74 -27.61 -4.81
N SER A 713 -25.41 -26.90 -3.74
CA SER A 713 -26.23 -26.83 -2.51
C SER A 713 -27.46 -25.93 -2.64
N ALA A 714 -27.55 -25.10 -3.70
CA ALA A 714 -28.67 -24.18 -3.92
C ALA A 714 -29.84 -24.78 -4.74
N THR A 715 -29.69 -26.00 -5.27
CA THR A 715 -30.69 -26.64 -6.15
C THR A 715 -31.47 -27.77 -5.46
N SER A 716 -31.36 -27.91 -4.14
CA SER A 716 -32.12 -28.91 -3.38
C SER A 716 -32.70 -28.28 -2.11
N GLN A 717 -33.83 -27.58 -2.24
CA GLN A 717 -34.89 -27.47 -1.22
C GLN A 717 -36.01 -26.54 -1.72
N THR A 718 -37.10 -27.16 -2.21
CA THR A 718 -38.41 -26.51 -2.36
C THR A 718 -39.49 -27.47 -1.86
N GLY A 719 -40.40 -26.95 -1.02
CA GLY A 719 -41.57 -27.60 -0.41
C GLY A 719 -41.46 -27.57 1.13
N SER A 720 -42.33 -26.94 1.94
CA SER A 720 -43.77 -26.70 1.82
C SER A 720 -44.25 -25.55 2.74
N ALA A 721 -45.44 -25.04 2.46
CA ALA A 721 -46.04 -23.76 2.88
C ALA A 721 -46.49 -23.61 4.36
N SER A 722 -46.66 -22.36 4.83
CA SER A 722 -47.94 -21.80 5.32
C SER A 722 -47.81 -20.32 5.78
N ALA A 723 -48.94 -19.62 5.75
CA ALA A 723 -49.11 -18.18 5.67
C ALA A 723 -49.18 -17.44 7.03
N ALA A 724 -48.79 -16.15 7.04
CA ALA A 724 -49.57 -15.05 7.64
C ALA A 724 -48.92 -13.67 7.40
N SER A 725 -49.80 -12.72 7.05
CA SER A 725 -49.62 -11.28 6.76
C SER A 725 -48.97 -10.46 7.88
N TYR A 726 -48.21 -9.40 7.55
CA TYR A 726 -48.43 -8.00 7.97
C TYR A 726 -47.44 -7.07 7.24
N GLY A 727 -47.95 -6.02 6.58
CA GLY A 727 -47.18 -5.06 5.80
C GLY A 727 -46.69 -3.84 6.58
N SER A 728 -45.62 -3.20 6.10
CA SER A 728 -45.48 -1.74 6.10
C SER A 728 -44.42 -1.26 5.12
N ALA A 729 -44.79 -0.20 4.43
CA ALA A 729 -44.20 0.33 3.21
C ALA A 729 -42.97 1.21 3.44
N SER A 730 -41.99 1.07 2.55
CA SER A 730 -40.90 2.02 2.32
C SER A 730 -41.31 3.02 1.23
N VAL A 731 -41.40 4.30 1.61
CA VAL A 731 -41.64 5.41 0.66
C VAL A 731 -40.30 5.89 0.12
N SER A 732 -40.09 5.63 -1.17
CA SER A 732 -39.14 6.31 -2.05
C SER A 732 -39.72 7.66 -2.45
N LEU A 733 -38.93 8.74 -2.44
CA LEU A 733 -39.27 9.98 -3.15
C LEU A 733 -38.04 10.51 -3.90
N TYR A 734 -38.22 10.52 -5.22
CA TYR A 734 -37.35 11.05 -6.26
C TYR A 734 -37.55 12.56 -6.44
N SER A 735 -36.54 13.14 -7.07
CA SER A 735 -36.42 14.45 -7.71
C SER A 735 -37.68 14.95 -8.45
N GLY A 736 -37.92 16.27 -8.41
CA GLY A 736 -38.91 16.96 -9.24
C GLY A 736 -38.26 18.10 -10.02
N GLU A 737 -38.09 17.89 -11.33
CA GLU A 737 -37.96 18.96 -12.33
C GLU A 737 -39.34 19.59 -12.58
N ARG A 738 -39.38 20.92 -12.75
CA ARG A 738 -40.54 21.66 -13.25
C ARG A 738 -40.29 22.08 -14.69
N SER A 739 -41.13 21.59 -15.58
CA SER A 739 -41.36 22.15 -16.92
C SER A 739 -42.59 23.07 -16.87
N GLY A 740 -42.53 24.20 -17.57
CA GLY A 740 -43.64 25.13 -17.74
C GLY A 740 -43.40 26.07 -18.92
N SER A 741 -43.97 25.66 -20.07
CA SER A 741 -44.03 26.35 -21.36
C SER A 741 -44.72 27.71 -21.30
N THR A 742 -44.31 28.69 -22.12
CA THR A 742 -45.10 29.25 -23.25
C THR A 742 -44.47 30.52 -23.83
N SER A 743 -44.56 30.64 -25.16
CA SER A 743 -44.20 31.73 -26.10
C SER A 743 -42.81 31.66 -26.73
#